data_AF-A0A1I6LJ02-F1
#
_entry.id   AF-A0A1I6LJ02-F1
#
_cell.length_a   1.000
_cell.length_b   1.000
_cell.length_c   1.000
_cell.angle_alpha   90.00
_cell.angle_beta   90.00
_cell.angle_gamma   90.00
#
_symmetry.space_group_name_H-M   'P 1'
#
loop_
_entity.id
_entity.type
_entity.pdbx_description
1 polymer ?
#
loop_
_entity_poly.entity_id
_entity_poly.type
_entity_poly.pdbx_seq_one_letter_code
_entity_poly.pdbx_strand_id
1 'polypeptide(L)'
;MTCGEKFRTKALTSATDSCKPIIDRDLFVGGNCQRRPGVGNPIEPLTGLKQQPEDIFDWGRGHALKMNYLSLLMPENGTIHEGGSNSFGRYWFSNLHKQWINQGNPKRIHLFQRGLGAWKSFGDQADPTERDLWPQVDSQQTLYFDQAERAIEVFRPDGTLASIAYIDGRRLDYTITPVPAGGEYTESRNLISSIRDEAGRQIAFQYKSVDFKYAAIQSITDPAGVVLPLSYDDVGNLTSITYADQTTKRFLYENTTFRHLLTGRLDEGSGRIGTYRYDDQGRATFSQTGSLNGWTIAWPNPPKFALPVERYDPELDVFVREHVRLDGTPREAQVTAPDGRQSTWNGTVVGNLQLLDAQSQPAGAGCAASTSSSAFDAAGNVTRSDDFNGNRTCMAYDAVRKLEVTRIEGVSSAMACESVSAAALPAGVRMISSQWHPDWRMATKTAEPRRITTLVYNGQPDPFNGNAVASCAPASALLPDGNPIVVLCKRVEQATTDETGAQGFNATLQSGVPARSISWTYDATGQVLTETDPRGKLVVTNEYYTDTTAEHTKGDLKSSTNSAGHLTQFPRYNAYGKPLEVVDANLVSTTYGYDARQRLTSVSTGGSTTSYEYWPTGLLKKTTQPDGAIVTYEYDDAHRLTAVADGQGNRIEYTLDQSGNRTAEAAKDPQGTLKRTLARVYDALGREQQSIGRD
;
A
#
# COMPACT_ATOMS: atom_id res chain seq x y z
N MET A 1 -46.58 14.54 -0.92
CA MET A 1 -45.80 13.38 -1.42
C MET A 1 -45.58 12.43 -0.26
N THR A 2 -45.55 11.11 -0.47
CA THR A 2 -45.21 10.18 0.61
C THR A 2 -43.71 10.29 0.90
N CYS A 3 -43.33 10.67 2.12
CA CYS A 3 -41.93 10.58 2.55
C CYS A 3 -41.51 9.11 2.55
N GLY A 4 -40.25 8.82 2.22
CA GLY A 4 -39.77 7.45 2.24
C GLY A 4 -38.33 7.34 1.75
N GLU A 5 -37.69 6.23 2.11
CA GLU A 5 -36.28 5.97 1.78
C GLU A 5 -36.00 6.01 0.28
N LYS A 6 -36.98 5.62 -0.55
CA LYS A 6 -36.92 5.71 -2.02
C LYS A 6 -36.63 7.14 -2.53
N PHE A 7 -37.06 8.15 -1.78
CA PHE A 7 -36.88 9.56 -2.12
C PHE A 7 -35.83 10.24 -1.23
N ARG A 8 -35.09 9.47 -0.40
CA ARG A 8 -34.18 9.98 0.63
C ARG A 8 -34.81 11.10 1.45
N THR A 9 -36.05 10.91 1.88
CA THR A 9 -36.76 11.90 2.70
C THR A 9 -37.49 11.25 3.86
N LYS A 10 -37.57 11.98 4.98
CA LYS A 10 -38.29 11.57 6.19
C LYS A 10 -39.16 12.70 6.70
N ALA A 11 -40.36 12.36 7.19
CA ALA A 11 -41.27 13.33 7.77
C ALA A 11 -40.76 13.77 9.16
N LEU A 12 -40.77 15.08 9.42
CA LEU A 12 -40.43 15.63 10.74
C LEU A 12 -41.56 15.38 11.76
N THR A 13 -42.81 15.28 11.29
CA THR A 13 -44.01 14.93 12.07
C THR A 13 -44.88 13.91 11.32
N SER A 14 -46.00 13.44 11.88
CA SER A 14 -46.91 12.49 11.21
C SER A 14 -47.61 13.05 9.95
N ALA A 15 -47.33 14.29 9.55
CA ALA A 15 -47.89 14.94 8.37
C ALA A 15 -46.97 14.83 7.15
N THR A 16 -47.53 14.43 6.01
CA THR A 16 -46.85 14.20 4.72
C THR A 16 -46.25 15.44 4.06
N ASP A 17 -46.58 16.65 4.55
CA ASP A 17 -46.06 17.92 4.02
C ASP A 17 -44.77 18.39 4.73
N SER A 18 -44.16 17.51 5.54
CA SER A 18 -42.94 17.80 6.30
C SER A 18 -41.72 16.97 5.88
N CYS A 19 -41.72 16.39 4.67
CA CYS A 19 -40.61 15.55 4.20
C CYS A 19 -39.30 16.36 4.11
N LYS A 20 -38.33 16.02 4.95
CA LYS A 20 -36.98 16.58 4.96
C LYS A 20 -36.01 15.63 4.29
N PRO A 21 -35.03 16.12 3.51
CA PRO A 21 -33.97 15.28 2.95
C PRO A 21 -33.24 14.51 4.04
N ILE A 22 -32.83 13.28 3.74
CA ILE A 22 -31.91 12.48 4.54
C ILE A 22 -30.52 12.65 3.91
N ILE A 23 -29.57 13.11 4.71
CA ILE A 23 -28.15 13.15 4.40
C ILE A 23 -27.51 11.98 5.13
N ASP A 24 -27.03 11.01 4.36
CA ASP A 24 -26.22 9.92 4.89
C ASP A 24 -24.81 10.47 5.18
N ARG A 25 -24.39 10.36 6.44
CA ARG A 25 -23.05 10.67 6.92
C ARG A 25 -22.38 9.39 7.35
N ASP A 26 -21.37 8.94 6.61
CA ASP A 26 -20.44 7.96 7.16
C ASP A 26 -19.53 8.64 8.15
N LEU A 27 -19.55 8.19 9.40
CA LEU A 27 -18.64 8.69 10.42
C LEU A 27 -17.54 7.70 10.70
N PHE A 28 -16.72 7.55 9.66
CA PHE A 28 -15.31 7.27 9.76
C PHE A 28 -14.91 6.25 10.84
N VAL A 29 -15.06 4.97 10.50
CA VAL A 29 -14.20 3.95 11.12
C VAL A 29 -12.89 3.93 10.34
N GLY A 30 -12.07 4.93 10.61
CA GLY A 30 -10.61 4.92 10.48
C GLY A 30 -9.98 4.05 9.41
N GLY A 31 -10.13 4.46 8.15
CA GLY A 31 -9.32 3.98 7.04
C GLY A 31 -8.12 4.90 6.78
N ASN A 32 -7.35 5.27 7.81
CA ASN A 32 -6.00 5.75 7.52
C ASN A 32 -5.22 4.54 7.02
N CYS A 33 -4.81 4.56 5.75
CA CYS A 33 -3.79 3.68 5.16
C CYS A 33 -2.40 3.82 5.81
N GLN A 34 -2.32 4.21 7.09
CA GLN A 34 -1.19 3.79 7.90
C GLN A 34 -1.43 2.32 8.17
N ARG A 35 -0.55 1.46 7.64
CA ARG A 35 -0.47 0.04 7.96
C ARG A 35 -0.65 -0.15 9.46
N ARG A 36 -1.89 -0.37 9.90
CA ARG A 36 -2.15 -0.92 11.22
C ARG A 36 -1.59 -2.32 11.15
N PRO A 37 -0.86 -2.78 12.17
CA PRO A 37 -0.32 -4.13 12.14
C PRO A 37 -1.50 -5.10 12.10
N GLY A 38 -1.75 -5.70 10.93
CA GLY A 38 -2.71 -6.78 10.79
C GLY A 38 -2.05 -8.11 11.15
N VAL A 39 -2.83 -9.07 11.67
CA VAL A 39 -2.37 -10.44 11.87
C VAL A 39 -3.18 -11.41 11.01
N GLY A 40 -2.55 -12.51 10.58
CA GLY A 40 -3.24 -13.56 9.83
C GLY A 40 -3.86 -13.09 8.50
N ASN A 41 -3.26 -12.12 7.80
CA ASN A 41 -3.71 -11.66 6.48
C ASN A 41 -5.18 -11.16 6.40
N PRO A 42 -5.40 -9.86 6.61
CA PRO A 42 -5.22 -9.21 7.90
C PRO A 42 -6.57 -9.10 8.64
N ILE A 43 -6.65 -9.68 9.83
CA ILE A 43 -7.60 -9.24 10.84
C ILE A 43 -6.96 -8.06 11.56
N GLU A 44 -7.67 -6.94 11.64
CA GLU A 44 -7.30 -5.78 12.45
C GLU A 44 -7.68 -6.04 13.92
N PRO A 45 -6.72 -6.31 14.82
CA PRO A 45 -7.05 -6.85 16.15
C PRO A 45 -7.92 -5.91 16.98
N LEU A 46 -7.75 -4.59 16.85
CA LEU A 46 -8.50 -3.63 17.66
C LEU A 46 -9.94 -3.37 17.18
N THR A 47 -10.27 -3.76 15.95
CA THR A 47 -11.57 -3.46 15.33
C THR A 47 -12.33 -4.70 14.86
N GLY A 48 -11.66 -5.84 14.69
CA GLY A 48 -12.24 -7.05 14.11
C GLY A 48 -12.52 -6.92 12.60
N LEU A 49 -11.93 -5.93 11.94
CA LEU A 49 -12.05 -5.78 10.49
C LEU A 49 -11.21 -6.84 9.78
N LYS A 50 -11.81 -7.55 8.82
CA LYS A 50 -11.07 -8.38 7.85
C LYS A 50 -10.72 -7.55 6.63
N GLN A 51 -9.46 -7.52 6.25
CA GLN A 51 -9.03 -7.05 4.92
C GLN A 51 -8.50 -8.22 4.08
N GLN A 52 -8.54 -8.12 2.76
CA GLN A 52 -7.87 -9.07 1.87
C GLN A 52 -7.34 -8.35 0.64
N PRO A 53 -6.05 -7.95 0.63
CA PRO A 53 -5.45 -7.40 -0.57
C PRO A 53 -5.22 -8.49 -1.61
N GLU A 54 -5.37 -8.14 -2.88
CA GLU A 54 -5.02 -8.93 -4.05
C GLU A 54 -4.37 -8.03 -5.10
N ASP A 55 -3.21 -8.44 -5.59
CA ASP A 55 -2.60 -7.83 -6.77
C ASP A 55 -3.15 -8.53 -8.02
N ILE A 56 -3.57 -7.75 -9.02
CA ILE A 56 -4.10 -8.26 -10.29
C ILE A 56 -2.98 -8.33 -11.33
N PHE A 57 -2.36 -7.19 -11.64
CA PHE A 57 -1.12 -7.10 -12.42
C PHE A 57 -0.51 -5.69 -12.31
N ASP A 58 0.77 -5.58 -12.66
CA ASP A 58 1.52 -4.32 -12.77
C ASP A 58 1.77 -3.98 -14.24
N TRP A 59 1.91 -2.68 -14.56
CA TRP A 59 2.29 -2.22 -15.90
C TRP A 59 3.05 -0.90 -15.89
N GLY A 60 3.69 -0.60 -17.02
CA GLY A 60 4.36 0.66 -17.29
C GLY A 60 5.42 0.96 -16.24
N ARG A 61 5.47 2.23 -15.79
CA ARG A 61 6.46 2.71 -14.82
C ARG A 61 6.01 2.51 -13.37
N GLY A 62 5.68 1.27 -13.00
CA GLY A 62 5.30 0.91 -11.64
C GLY A 62 3.85 1.27 -11.28
N HIS A 63 2.96 1.27 -12.28
CA HIS A 63 1.52 1.31 -12.05
C HIS A 63 1.02 -0.10 -11.74
N ALA A 64 -0.03 -0.20 -10.93
CA ALA A 64 -0.58 -1.48 -10.51
C ALA A 64 -2.10 -1.43 -10.39
N LEU A 65 -2.76 -2.51 -10.79
CA LEU A 65 -4.17 -2.73 -10.49
C LEU A 65 -4.25 -3.70 -9.31
N LYS A 66 -4.78 -3.19 -8.21
CA LYS A 66 -4.94 -3.90 -6.95
C LYS A 66 -6.39 -3.83 -6.52
N MET A 67 -6.80 -4.82 -5.75
CA MET A 67 -8.06 -4.79 -5.05
C MET A 67 -7.90 -5.17 -3.58
N ASN A 68 -8.83 -4.72 -2.76
CA ASN A 68 -8.86 -5.07 -1.35
C ASN A 68 -10.30 -5.38 -0.93
N TYR A 69 -10.49 -6.53 -0.30
CA TYR A 69 -11.70 -6.82 0.45
C TYR A 69 -11.68 -6.06 1.77
N LEU A 70 -12.79 -5.50 2.21
CA LEU A 70 -12.94 -4.95 3.56
C LEU A 70 -14.31 -5.33 4.15
N SER A 71 -14.33 -6.00 5.30
CA SER A 71 -15.58 -6.36 6.00
C SER A 71 -16.30 -5.18 6.67
N LEU A 72 -15.78 -3.95 6.56
CA LEU A 72 -16.14 -2.75 7.35
C LEU A 72 -17.56 -2.19 7.06
N LEU A 73 -18.41 -2.92 6.35
CA LEU A 73 -19.68 -2.41 5.84
C LEU A 73 -20.86 -3.30 6.22
N MET A 74 -21.01 -3.56 7.53
CA MET A 74 -22.27 -4.03 8.09
C MET A 74 -23.05 -2.85 8.67
N PRO A 75 -24.04 -2.31 7.95
CA PRO A 75 -25.25 -1.85 8.61
C PRO A 75 -26.20 -3.06 8.75
N GLU A 76 -26.77 -3.25 9.94
CA GLU A 76 -27.79 -4.27 10.24
C GLU A 76 -29.02 -4.23 9.31
N ASN A 77 -29.17 -3.20 8.45
CA ASN A 77 -30.27 -3.06 7.50
C ASN A 77 -29.87 -3.06 6.01
N GLY A 78 -28.65 -3.50 5.67
CA GLY A 78 -28.32 -3.87 4.28
C GLY A 78 -28.25 -2.74 3.24
N THR A 79 -28.31 -1.46 3.63
CA THR A 79 -28.00 -0.33 2.75
C THR A 79 -26.55 0.08 2.92
N ILE A 80 -25.69 -0.45 2.06
CA ILE A 80 -24.35 0.08 1.83
C ILE A 80 -24.49 1.44 1.14
N HIS A 81 -23.56 2.34 1.38
CA HIS A 81 -23.42 3.58 0.61
C HIS A 81 -23.53 3.30 -0.89
N GLU A 82 -24.65 3.76 -1.43
CA GLU A 82 -25.05 3.63 -2.83
C GLU A 82 -24.19 4.50 -3.77
N GLY A 83 -23.19 5.20 -3.22
CA GLY A 83 -22.23 6.02 -3.94
C GLY A 83 -20.79 5.50 -3.89
N GLY A 84 -20.53 4.28 -3.41
CA GLY A 84 -19.17 3.73 -3.29
C GLY A 84 -18.52 3.36 -4.63
N SER A 85 -17.22 3.64 -4.77
CA SER A 85 -16.32 3.23 -5.86
C SER A 85 -16.01 1.72 -5.84
N ASN A 86 -16.89 0.90 -5.26
CA ASN A 86 -16.69 -0.54 -5.09
C ASN A 86 -16.71 -1.13 -6.49
N SER A 87 -15.55 -1.49 -7.01
CA SER A 87 -15.40 -1.75 -8.46
C SER A 87 -15.53 -3.24 -8.75
N PHE A 88 -15.19 -4.07 -7.76
CA PHE A 88 -15.02 -5.50 -7.94
C PHE A 88 -16.09 -6.34 -7.26
N GLY A 89 -17.02 -5.72 -6.53
CA GLY A 89 -18.05 -6.39 -5.74
C GLY A 89 -18.36 -5.57 -4.50
N ARG A 90 -19.40 -5.98 -3.78
CA ARG A 90 -19.99 -5.20 -2.68
C ARG A 90 -19.00 -4.76 -1.59
N TYR A 91 -17.94 -5.54 -1.33
CA TYR A 91 -16.86 -5.23 -0.38
C TYR A 91 -15.46 -5.25 -0.99
N TRP A 92 -15.36 -5.29 -2.33
CA TRP A 92 -14.08 -5.33 -3.04
C TRP A 92 -13.83 -4.00 -3.75
N PHE A 93 -12.75 -3.34 -3.35
CA PHE A 93 -12.42 -1.99 -3.78
C PHE A 93 -11.15 -2.01 -4.63
N SER A 94 -11.17 -1.34 -5.78
CA SER A 94 -9.96 -1.10 -6.57
C SER A 94 -9.11 0.02 -5.95
N ASN A 95 -7.80 0.00 -6.15
CA ASN A 95 -6.95 1.15 -5.89
C ASN A 95 -7.18 2.32 -6.87
N LEU A 96 -7.76 2.06 -8.04
CA LEU A 96 -7.87 3.03 -9.14
C LEU A 96 -9.25 3.69 -9.23
N HIS A 97 -10.28 3.13 -8.61
CA HIS A 97 -11.62 3.71 -8.63
C HIS A 97 -11.78 4.60 -7.40
N LYS A 98 -11.77 5.91 -7.62
CA LYS A 98 -11.85 6.94 -6.60
C LYS A 98 -12.94 7.91 -6.98
N GLN A 99 -13.56 8.52 -5.97
CA GLN A 99 -14.64 9.46 -6.19
C GLN A 99 -14.55 10.60 -5.19
N TRP A 100 -14.83 11.81 -5.68
CA TRP A 100 -15.06 12.97 -4.84
C TRP A 100 -16.56 13.22 -4.69
N ILE A 101 -17.00 13.40 -3.45
CA ILE A 101 -18.36 13.76 -3.10
C ILE A 101 -18.31 15.12 -2.42
N ASN A 102 -18.90 16.10 -3.07
CA ASN A 102 -19.08 17.44 -2.52
C ASN A 102 -20.45 17.55 -1.87
N GLN A 103 -20.51 17.51 -0.53
CA GLN A 103 -21.74 17.81 0.19
C GLN A 103 -21.77 19.32 0.46
N GLY A 104 -22.54 20.03 -0.37
CA GLY A 104 -22.73 21.48 -0.29
C GLY A 104 -23.26 21.98 1.06
N ASN A 105 -23.35 23.31 1.17
CA ASN A 105 -23.60 24.09 2.38
C ASN A 105 -24.69 23.52 3.32
N PRO A 106 -24.52 23.64 4.66
CA PRO A 106 -23.72 24.64 5.35
C PRO A 106 -22.40 24.22 5.99
N LYS A 107 -21.94 22.97 5.85
CA LYS A 107 -20.69 22.50 6.49
C LYS A 107 -19.48 22.31 5.56
N ARG A 108 -19.62 22.64 4.26
CA ARG A 108 -18.57 22.50 3.22
C ARG A 108 -17.74 21.22 3.39
N ILE A 109 -18.41 20.06 3.38
CA ILE A 109 -17.75 18.78 3.63
C ILE A 109 -17.31 18.19 2.30
N HIS A 110 -16.00 17.98 2.15
CA HIS A 110 -15.44 17.25 1.02
C HIS A 110 -15.12 15.83 1.47
N LEU A 111 -15.78 14.85 0.85
CA LEU A 111 -15.52 13.44 1.08
C LEU A 111 -14.82 12.87 -0.15
N PHE A 112 -13.72 12.17 0.08
CA PHE A 112 -13.00 11.47 -0.96
C PHE A 112 -13.00 9.99 -0.66
N GLN A 113 -13.65 9.23 -1.53
CA GLN A 113 -13.46 7.80 -1.63
C GLN A 113 -12.11 7.56 -2.26
N ARG A 114 -11.24 6.92 -1.48
CA ARG A 114 -9.90 6.57 -1.91
C ARG A 114 -9.92 5.15 -2.47
N GLY A 115 -8.80 4.77 -3.07
CA GLY A 115 -8.60 3.39 -3.49
C GLY A 115 -8.61 2.42 -2.30
N LEU A 116 -8.89 1.15 -2.58
CA LEU A 116 -8.81 0.03 -1.63
C LEU A 116 -9.74 0.16 -0.41
N GLY A 117 -10.79 0.99 -0.53
CA GLY A 117 -11.85 1.16 0.47
C GLY A 117 -11.52 2.13 1.60
N ALA A 118 -10.46 2.92 1.44
CA ALA A 118 -10.15 4.03 2.32
C ALA A 118 -11.00 5.27 1.98
N TRP A 119 -11.16 6.14 2.97
CA TRP A 119 -11.92 7.39 2.84
C TRP A 119 -11.17 8.52 3.49
N LYS A 120 -11.44 9.75 3.04
CA LYS A 120 -10.83 10.98 3.54
C LYS A 120 -11.87 12.09 3.60
N SER A 121 -11.84 12.90 4.66
CA SER A 121 -12.78 14.00 4.89
C SER A 121 -12.07 15.31 5.20
N PHE A 122 -12.59 16.40 4.63
CA PHE A 122 -12.13 17.77 4.89
C PHE A 122 -13.35 18.65 5.21
N GLY A 123 -13.15 19.70 6.01
CA GLY A 123 -14.24 20.54 6.53
C GLY A 123 -14.46 20.37 8.03
N ASP A 124 -15.67 20.68 8.48
CA ASP A 124 -16.12 20.59 9.88
C ASP A 124 -16.10 19.17 10.47
N GLN A 125 -15.71 18.17 9.68
CA GLN A 125 -15.64 16.74 10.03
C GLN A 125 -14.30 16.13 9.62
N ALA A 126 -13.25 16.95 9.47
CA ALA A 126 -11.91 16.45 9.20
C ALA A 126 -11.40 15.60 10.37
N ASP A 127 -10.79 14.45 10.05
CA ASP A 127 -10.11 13.64 11.04
C ASP A 127 -8.92 14.45 11.61
N PRO A 128 -8.77 14.60 12.94
CA PRO A 128 -7.63 15.33 13.50
C PRO A 128 -6.28 14.71 13.12
N THR A 129 -6.26 13.46 12.67
CA THR A 129 -5.07 12.77 12.16
C THR A 129 -4.85 12.93 10.66
N GLU A 130 -5.68 13.71 9.96
CA GLU A 130 -5.54 13.92 8.52
C GLU A 130 -4.15 14.47 8.17
N ARG A 131 -3.47 13.84 7.22
CA ARG A 131 -2.10 14.14 6.83
C ARG A 131 -2.00 14.73 5.44
N ASP A 132 -3.06 14.61 4.65
CA ASP A 132 -3.16 15.15 3.30
C ASP A 132 -3.42 16.66 3.32
N LEU A 133 -3.06 17.34 2.22
CA LEU A 133 -3.32 18.78 2.13
C LEU A 133 -4.78 19.04 1.79
N TRP A 134 -5.24 20.23 2.16
CA TRP A 134 -6.58 20.69 1.83
C TRP A 134 -6.80 20.67 0.30
N PRO A 135 -7.93 20.11 -0.19
CA PRO A 135 -8.20 20.06 -1.62
C PRO A 135 -8.38 21.46 -2.20
N GLN A 136 -7.89 21.69 -3.42
CA GLN A 136 -8.17 22.92 -4.17
C GLN A 136 -9.39 22.69 -5.05
N VAL A 137 -10.41 23.54 -4.91
CA VAL A 137 -11.70 23.37 -5.59
C VAL A 137 -11.99 24.61 -6.40
N ASP A 138 -12.23 24.45 -7.70
CA ASP A 138 -12.71 25.49 -8.59
C ASP A 138 -13.94 25.01 -9.39
N SER A 139 -14.39 25.82 -10.36
CA SER A 139 -15.59 25.49 -11.15
C SER A 139 -15.37 24.43 -12.23
N GLN A 140 -14.12 24.12 -12.58
CA GLN A 140 -13.72 23.21 -13.64
C GLN A 140 -13.21 21.87 -13.10
N GLN A 141 -12.58 21.86 -11.93
CA GLN A 141 -11.99 20.67 -11.35
C GLN A 141 -11.77 20.79 -9.84
N THR A 142 -11.38 19.67 -9.23
CA THR A 142 -10.90 19.60 -7.85
C THR A 142 -9.59 18.85 -7.79
N LEU A 143 -8.58 19.45 -7.18
CA LEU A 143 -7.27 18.85 -6.95
C LEU A 143 -7.21 18.32 -5.53
N TYR A 144 -6.97 17.01 -5.42
CA TYR A 144 -6.70 16.34 -4.16
C TYR A 144 -5.22 15.99 -4.05
N PHE A 145 -4.59 16.31 -2.93
CA PHE A 145 -3.16 16.11 -2.71
C PHE A 145 -2.93 14.92 -1.79
N ASP A 146 -2.75 13.73 -2.38
CA ASP A 146 -2.46 12.50 -1.64
C ASP A 146 -0.99 12.51 -1.22
N GLN A 147 -0.74 12.79 0.06
CA GLN A 147 0.62 12.88 0.58
C GLN A 147 1.25 11.49 0.78
N ALA A 148 0.45 10.45 0.90
CA ALA A 148 0.93 9.07 1.07
C ALA A 148 1.37 8.48 -0.28
N GLU A 149 0.54 8.62 -1.31
CA GLU A 149 0.82 8.15 -2.67
C GLU A 149 1.68 9.15 -3.46
N ARG A 150 1.92 10.34 -2.91
CA ARG A 150 2.71 11.43 -3.52
C ARG A 150 2.17 11.77 -4.91
N ALA A 151 0.88 12.12 -4.95
CA ALA A 151 0.17 12.39 -6.17
C ALA A 151 -0.86 13.51 -6.00
N ILE A 152 -1.15 14.19 -7.12
CA ILE A 152 -2.31 15.05 -7.27
C ILE A 152 -3.35 14.30 -8.08
N GLU A 153 -4.54 14.16 -7.51
CA GLU A 153 -5.69 13.58 -8.20
C GLU A 153 -6.62 14.69 -8.65
N VAL A 154 -7.00 14.62 -9.92
CA VAL A 154 -7.84 15.63 -10.55
C VAL A 154 -9.23 15.05 -10.70
N PHE A 155 -10.20 15.62 -9.98
CA PHE A 155 -11.61 15.26 -10.09
C PHE A 155 -12.34 16.27 -10.97
N ARG A 156 -13.24 15.76 -11.81
CA ARG A 156 -14.18 16.57 -12.59
C ARG A 156 -15.26 17.18 -11.69
N PRO A 157 -16.02 18.19 -12.16
CA PRO A 157 -17.08 18.82 -11.37
C PRO A 157 -18.21 17.86 -10.97
N ASP A 158 -18.36 16.74 -11.69
CA ASP A 158 -19.32 15.67 -11.37
C ASP A 158 -18.83 14.67 -10.31
N GLY A 159 -17.62 14.88 -9.77
CA GLY A 159 -17.01 14.02 -8.75
C GLY A 159 -16.20 12.84 -9.30
N THR A 160 -16.17 12.62 -10.62
CA THR A 160 -15.40 11.52 -11.23
C THR A 160 -13.93 11.83 -11.37
N LEU A 161 -13.06 10.84 -11.19
CA LEU A 161 -11.63 10.99 -11.35
C LEU A 161 -11.24 11.18 -12.84
N ALA A 162 -10.50 12.25 -13.15
CA ALA A 162 -10.00 12.59 -14.47
C ALA A 162 -8.58 12.10 -14.70
N SER A 163 -7.69 12.31 -13.72
CA SER A 163 -6.31 11.85 -13.79
C SER A 163 -5.69 11.73 -12.40
N ILE A 164 -4.60 10.97 -12.34
CA ILE A 164 -3.66 10.96 -11.21
C ILE A 164 -2.30 11.38 -11.77
N ALA A 165 -1.74 12.46 -11.25
CA ALA A 165 -0.40 12.92 -11.57
C ALA A 165 0.52 12.69 -10.36
N TYR A 166 1.50 11.81 -10.51
CA TYR A 166 2.49 11.56 -9.46
C TYR A 166 3.54 12.66 -9.48
N ILE A 167 4.07 13.00 -8.30
CA ILE A 167 5.06 14.08 -8.20
C ILE A 167 6.36 13.79 -8.96
N ASP A 168 6.63 12.51 -9.26
CA ASP A 168 7.79 12.07 -10.03
C ASP A 168 7.59 12.15 -11.56
N GLY A 169 6.47 12.70 -12.03
CA GLY A 169 6.16 12.88 -13.45
C GLY A 169 5.40 11.73 -14.12
N ARG A 170 5.14 10.62 -13.42
CA ARG A 170 4.24 9.57 -13.91
C ARG A 170 2.79 10.06 -13.90
N ARG A 171 1.94 9.46 -14.75
CA ARG A 171 0.54 9.88 -14.86
C ARG A 171 -0.38 8.73 -15.22
N LEU A 172 -1.62 8.80 -14.74
CA LEU A 172 -2.75 7.98 -15.19
C LEU A 172 -3.89 8.88 -15.66
N ASP A 173 -4.40 8.63 -16.86
CA ASP A 173 -5.51 9.35 -17.48
C ASP A 173 -6.76 8.47 -17.60
N TYR A 174 -7.89 8.99 -17.13
CA TYR A 174 -9.14 8.24 -17.01
C TYR A 174 -10.14 8.63 -18.10
N THR A 175 -10.58 7.64 -18.86
CA THR A 175 -11.70 7.76 -19.78
C THR A 175 -12.97 7.31 -19.08
N ILE A 176 -13.99 8.17 -19.11
CA ILE A 176 -15.30 7.92 -18.50
C ILE A 176 -16.33 7.70 -19.61
N THR A 177 -17.16 6.68 -19.47
CA THR A 177 -18.29 6.41 -20.35
C THR A 177 -19.59 6.62 -19.57
N PRO A 178 -20.43 7.59 -19.98
CA PRO A 178 -21.77 7.75 -19.44
C PRO A 178 -22.66 6.57 -19.83
N VAL A 179 -23.35 6.00 -18.86
CA VAL A 179 -24.37 4.97 -19.03
C VAL A 179 -25.71 5.61 -18.65
N PRO A 180 -26.66 5.75 -19.58
CA PRO A 180 -27.94 6.40 -19.28
C PRO A 180 -28.82 5.54 -18.37
N ALA A 181 -29.73 6.19 -17.65
CA ALA A 181 -30.82 5.49 -16.97
C ALA A 181 -31.71 4.75 -17.99
N GLY A 182 -32.08 3.50 -17.69
CA GLY A 182 -32.84 2.62 -18.60
C GLY A 182 -32.09 1.32 -18.91
N GLY A 183 -32.83 0.20 -19.02
CA GLY A 183 -32.24 -1.14 -19.04
C GLY A 183 -32.01 -1.68 -17.62
N GLU A 184 -30.77 -2.05 -17.29
CA GLU A 184 -30.42 -2.65 -15.99
C GLU A 184 -30.17 -1.63 -14.85
N TYR A 185 -30.16 -0.32 -15.14
CA TYR A 185 -29.84 0.74 -14.18
C TYR A 185 -31.00 1.71 -13.98
N THR A 186 -31.27 2.08 -12.72
CA THR A 186 -32.33 3.03 -12.36
C THR A 186 -31.94 4.50 -12.55
N GLU A 187 -30.63 4.79 -12.60
CA GLU A 187 -30.07 6.14 -12.71
C GLU A 187 -28.87 6.13 -13.66
N SER A 188 -28.62 7.27 -14.30
CA SER A 188 -27.45 7.44 -15.17
C SER A 188 -26.16 7.36 -14.34
N ARG A 189 -25.10 6.76 -14.89
CA ARG A 189 -23.81 6.55 -14.22
C ARG A 189 -22.64 6.95 -15.10
N ASN A 190 -21.55 7.34 -14.47
CA ASN A 190 -20.29 7.60 -15.14
C ASN A 190 -19.29 6.51 -14.72
N LEU A 191 -18.99 5.59 -15.62
CA LEU A 191 -18.10 4.45 -15.36
C LEU A 191 -16.74 4.65 -16.01
N ILE A 192 -15.67 4.16 -15.38
CA ILE A 192 -14.31 4.25 -15.92
C ILE A 192 -14.13 3.19 -16.99
N SER A 193 -14.15 3.56 -18.26
CA SER A 193 -14.00 2.59 -19.35
C SER A 193 -12.54 2.23 -19.63
N SER A 194 -11.60 3.15 -19.41
CA SER A 194 -10.17 2.86 -19.52
C SER A 194 -9.28 3.82 -18.73
N ILE A 195 -8.08 3.34 -18.42
CA ILE A 195 -7.01 4.11 -17.77
C ILE A 195 -5.75 3.96 -18.61
N ARG A 196 -5.12 5.09 -18.96
CA ARG A 196 -3.91 5.14 -19.78
C ARG A 196 -2.74 5.74 -19.00
N ASP A 197 -1.53 5.19 -19.14
CA ASP A 197 -0.32 5.77 -18.56
C ASP A 197 0.33 6.85 -19.45
N GLU A 198 1.40 7.49 -18.97
CA GLU A 198 2.11 8.54 -19.70
C GLU A 198 2.78 8.06 -21.01
N ALA A 199 3.02 6.75 -21.13
CA ALA A 199 3.59 6.09 -22.30
C ALA A 199 2.53 5.74 -23.35
N GLY A 200 1.25 5.72 -22.95
CA GLY A 200 0.11 5.36 -23.79
C GLY A 200 -0.36 3.92 -23.62
N ARG A 201 0.23 3.13 -22.70
CA ARG A 201 -0.29 1.82 -22.33
C ARG A 201 -1.62 1.98 -21.63
N GLN A 202 -2.51 1.02 -21.81
CA GLN A 202 -3.88 1.18 -21.37
C GLN A 202 -4.42 -0.10 -20.78
N ILE A 203 -5.25 0.05 -19.75
CA ILE A 203 -6.16 -0.99 -19.26
C ILE A 203 -7.60 -0.53 -19.51
N ALA A 204 -8.53 -1.47 -19.67
CA ALA A 204 -9.94 -1.17 -19.86
C ALA A 204 -10.83 -2.00 -18.95
N PHE A 205 -12.03 -1.50 -18.71
CA PHE A 205 -13.02 -2.17 -17.86
C PHE A 205 -14.35 -2.27 -18.59
N GLN A 206 -14.98 -3.43 -18.45
CA GLN A 206 -16.39 -3.62 -18.77
C GLN A 206 -17.14 -3.90 -17.48
N TYR A 207 -18.36 -3.40 -17.39
CA TYR A 207 -19.18 -3.50 -16.19
C TYR A 207 -20.48 -4.23 -16.50
N LYS A 208 -20.99 -4.91 -15.47
CA LYS A 208 -22.34 -5.46 -15.45
C LYS A 208 -23.14 -4.85 -14.31
N SER A 209 -24.45 -4.82 -14.47
CA SER A 209 -25.34 -4.58 -13.33
C SER A 209 -25.34 -5.81 -12.42
N VAL A 210 -25.21 -5.58 -11.12
CA VAL A 210 -25.29 -6.62 -10.07
C VAL A 210 -26.61 -6.50 -9.31
N ASP A 211 -27.07 -5.26 -9.14
CA ASP A 211 -28.44 -4.93 -8.76
C ASP A 211 -28.80 -3.58 -9.41
N PHE A 212 -30.05 -3.12 -9.23
CA PHE A 212 -30.55 -1.87 -9.79
C PHE A 212 -29.68 -0.62 -9.47
N LYS A 213 -28.83 -0.70 -8.44
CA LYS A 213 -28.02 0.39 -7.87
C LYS A 213 -26.50 0.17 -7.96
N TYR A 214 -26.02 -0.98 -8.43
CA TYR A 214 -24.61 -1.34 -8.34
C TYR A 214 -24.07 -1.91 -9.65
N ALA A 215 -22.99 -1.29 -10.16
CA ALA A 215 -22.23 -1.78 -11.31
C ALA A 215 -20.91 -2.38 -10.84
N ALA A 216 -20.63 -3.62 -11.20
CA ALA A 216 -19.36 -4.29 -10.91
C ALA A 216 -18.57 -4.55 -12.20
N ILE A 217 -17.24 -4.53 -12.11
CA ILE A 217 -16.34 -4.88 -13.20
C ILE A 217 -16.57 -6.34 -13.57
N GLN A 218 -17.15 -6.56 -14.75
CA GLN A 218 -17.35 -7.87 -15.33
C GLN A 218 -16.05 -8.42 -15.92
N SER A 219 -15.23 -7.55 -16.53
CA SER A 219 -13.94 -7.94 -17.07
C SER A 219 -12.96 -6.78 -17.11
N ILE A 220 -11.68 -7.12 -17.00
CA ILE A 220 -10.56 -6.19 -17.21
C ILE A 220 -9.88 -6.57 -18.52
N THR A 221 -9.61 -5.61 -19.38
CA THR A 221 -8.65 -5.78 -20.47
C THR A 221 -7.31 -5.25 -20.01
N ASP A 222 -6.29 -6.10 -19.99
CA ASP A 222 -4.93 -5.72 -19.58
C ASP A 222 -4.17 -5.00 -20.71
N PRO A 223 -2.92 -4.53 -20.47
CA PRO A 223 -2.13 -3.82 -21.48
C PRO A 223 -1.82 -4.64 -22.74
N ALA A 224 -1.81 -5.97 -22.65
CA ALA A 224 -1.61 -6.86 -23.80
C ALA A 224 -2.90 -7.12 -24.57
N GLY A 225 -4.04 -6.57 -24.13
CA GLY A 225 -5.35 -6.78 -24.75
C GLY A 225 -6.05 -8.06 -24.29
N VAL A 226 -5.50 -8.78 -23.32
CA VAL A 226 -6.12 -10.01 -22.79
C VAL A 226 -7.26 -9.64 -21.87
N VAL A 227 -8.40 -10.31 -22.04
CA VAL A 227 -9.59 -10.10 -21.21
C VAL A 227 -9.56 -11.05 -20.02
N LEU A 228 -9.57 -10.48 -18.81
CA LEU A 228 -9.62 -11.16 -17.52
C LEU A 228 -11.07 -11.11 -17.00
N PRO A 229 -11.85 -12.21 -17.10
CA PRO A 229 -13.24 -12.21 -16.67
C PRO A 229 -13.35 -12.40 -15.14
N LEU A 230 -14.37 -11.77 -14.57
CA LEU A 230 -14.75 -11.87 -13.17
C LEU A 230 -16.14 -12.51 -13.04
N SER A 231 -16.32 -13.35 -12.02
CA SER A 231 -17.58 -14.02 -11.74
C SER A 231 -18.14 -13.61 -10.39
N TYR A 232 -19.47 -13.67 -10.29
CA TYR A 232 -20.22 -13.21 -9.13
C TYR A 232 -21.30 -14.22 -8.77
N ASP A 233 -21.69 -14.28 -7.50
CA ASP A 233 -22.89 -14.99 -7.06
C ASP A 233 -24.17 -14.15 -7.26
N ASP A 234 -25.31 -14.69 -6.82
CA ASP A 234 -26.64 -14.10 -6.96
C ASP A 234 -26.86 -12.85 -6.10
N VAL A 235 -26.02 -12.64 -5.08
CA VAL A 235 -26.07 -11.46 -4.19
C VAL A 235 -24.94 -10.46 -4.46
N GLY A 236 -24.15 -10.68 -5.51
CA GLY A 236 -23.16 -9.72 -5.98
C GLY A 236 -21.79 -9.80 -5.34
N ASN A 237 -21.45 -10.91 -4.67
CA ASN A 237 -20.09 -11.14 -4.20
C ASN A 237 -19.20 -11.59 -5.34
N LEU A 238 -17.96 -11.10 -5.38
CA LEU A 238 -16.94 -11.58 -6.30
C LEU A 238 -16.57 -13.01 -5.93
N THR A 239 -16.87 -13.99 -6.79
CA THR A 239 -16.57 -15.41 -6.54
C THR A 239 -15.28 -15.85 -7.22
N SER A 240 -14.86 -15.22 -8.31
CA SER A 240 -13.58 -15.54 -8.93
C SER A 240 -13.03 -14.49 -9.87
N ILE A 241 -11.70 -14.51 -10.04
CA ILE A 241 -10.98 -13.81 -11.11
C ILE A 241 -10.23 -14.85 -11.93
N THR A 242 -10.40 -14.80 -13.26
CA THR A 242 -9.62 -15.62 -14.19
C THR A 242 -8.50 -14.79 -14.79
N TYR A 243 -7.27 -15.26 -14.64
CA TYR A 243 -6.06 -14.60 -15.12
C TYR A 243 -5.80 -14.91 -16.60
N ALA A 244 -4.80 -14.23 -17.18
CA ALA A 244 -4.46 -14.33 -18.60
C ALA A 244 -4.01 -15.74 -19.04
N ASP A 245 -3.54 -16.57 -18.10
CA ASP A 245 -3.21 -17.98 -18.33
C ASP A 245 -4.40 -18.95 -18.14
N GLN A 246 -5.62 -18.41 -18.02
CA GLN A 246 -6.88 -19.12 -17.77
C GLN A 246 -6.99 -19.79 -16.39
N THR A 247 -6.01 -19.60 -15.51
CA THR A 247 -6.12 -20.04 -14.12
C THR A 247 -7.06 -19.12 -13.35
N THR A 248 -7.72 -19.64 -12.31
CA THR A 248 -8.77 -18.92 -11.60
C THR A 248 -8.54 -18.94 -10.10
N LYS A 249 -8.42 -17.76 -9.48
CA LYS A 249 -8.49 -17.61 -8.03
C LYS A 249 -9.95 -17.44 -7.60
N ARG A 250 -10.36 -18.09 -6.50
CA ARG A 250 -11.77 -18.07 -6.04
C ARG A 250 -11.92 -17.58 -4.61
N PHE A 251 -13.08 -17.02 -4.33
CA PHE A 251 -13.46 -16.43 -3.05
C PHE A 251 -14.78 -17.05 -2.58
N LEU A 252 -14.85 -17.42 -1.31
CA LEU A 252 -15.96 -18.17 -0.73
C LEU A 252 -16.73 -17.32 0.29
N TYR A 253 -18.06 -17.40 0.25
CA TYR A 253 -18.99 -16.69 1.14
C TYR A 253 -20.00 -17.68 1.71
N GLU A 254 -19.56 -18.46 2.69
CA GLU A 254 -20.31 -19.61 3.24
C GLU A 254 -21.24 -19.21 4.40
N ASN A 255 -21.16 -17.97 4.88
CA ASN A 255 -21.98 -17.47 5.98
C ASN A 255 -23.38 -17.10 5.49
N THR A 256 -24.41 -17.79 5.99
CA THR A 256 -25.80 -17.58 5.56
C THR A 256 -26.46 -16.35 6.18
N THR A 257 -26.02 -15.91 7.36
CA THR A 257 -26.51 -14.70 8.03
C THR A 257 -25.89 -13.46 7.40
N PHE A 258 -24.56 -13.45 7.29
CA PHE A 258 -23.78 -12.36 6.72
C PHE A 258 -23.21 -12.79 5.37
N ARG A 259 -24.08 -12.82 4.36
CA ARG A 259 -23.79 -13.36 3.01
C ARG A 259 -22.66 -12.68 2.24
N HIS A 260 -22.16 -11.54 2.72
CA HIS A 260 -21.07 -10.81 2.08
C HIS A 260 -19.71 -11.00 2.80
N LEU A 261 -19.68 -11.80 3.88
CA LEU A 261 -18.45 -12.09 4.60
C LEU A 261 -17.57 -13.10 3.86
N LEU A 262 -16.33 -12.70 3.57
CA LEU A 262 -15.35 -13.57 2.94
C LEU A 262 -14.95 -14.66 3.95
N THR A 263 -15.39 -15.88 3.71
CA THR A 263 -15.11 -17.05 4.58
C THR A 263 -13.90 -17.85 4.12
N GLY A 264 -13.49 -17.74 2.85
CA GLY A 264 -12.28 -18.40 2.40
C GLY A 264 -11.79 -17.98 1.02
N ARG A 265 -10.58 -18.44 0.71
CA ARG A 265 -9.91 -18.26 -0.58
C ARG A 265 -9.43 -19.61 -1.08
N LEU A 266 -9.67 -19.86 -2.37
CA LEU A 266 -9.08 -20.98 -3.08
C LEU A 266 -8.03 -20.44 -4.05
N ASP A 267 -6.88 -21.09 -4.08
CA ASP A 267 -5.88 -20.83 -5.11
C ASP A 267 -6.33 -21.35 -6.48
N GLU A 268 -5.48 -21.12 -7.46
CA GLU A 268 -5.65 -21.51 -8.85
C GLU A 268 -5.70 -23.03 -9.05
N GLY A 269 -5.19 -23.82 -8.10
CA GLY A 269 -5.31 -25.27 -8.03
C GLY A 269 -6.57 -25.75 -7.32
N SER A 270 -7.45 -24.84 -6.87
CA SER A 270 -8.63 -25.08 -6.03
C SER A 270 -8.32 -25.53 -4.60
N GLY A 271 -7.06 -25.44 -4.16
CA GLY A 271 -6.65 -25.66 -2.78
C GLY A 271 -7.10 -24.50 -1.90
N ARG A 272 -7.65 -24.79 -0.72
CA ARG A 272 -8.06 -23.73 0.22
C ARG A 272 -6.83 -23.14 0.90
N ILE A 273 -6.50 -21.92 0.52
CA ILE A 273 -5.35 -21.18 1.05
C ILE A 273 -5.73 -20.22 2.19
N GLY A 274 -7.01 -19.96 2.40
CA GLY A 274 -7.48 -19.05 3.45
C GLY A 274 -8.82 -19.49 4.04
N THR A 275 -8.92 -19.45 5.36
CA THR A 275 -10.15 -19.70 6.14
C THR A 275 -10.36 -18.57 7.14
N TYR A 276 -11.54 -17.96 7.13
CA TYR A 276 -11.88 -16.82 7.97
C TYR A 276 -13.20 -17.07 8.70
N ARG A 277 -13.25 -16.73 9.99
CA ARG A 277 -14.49 -16.83 10.80
C ARG A 277 -14.76 -15.53 11.52
N TYR A 278 -16.04 -15.36 11.80
CA TYR A 278 -16.60 -14.14 12.36
C TYR A 278 -17.49 -14.49 13.55
N ASP A 279 -17.67 -13.55 14.46
CA ASP A 279 -18.68 -13.66 15.50
C ASP A 279 -20.10 -13.30 15.00
N ASP A 280 -21.06 -13.32 15.91
CA ASP A 280 -22.48 -13.04 15.67
C ASP A 280 -22.79 -11.58 15.30
N GLN A 281 -21.80 -10.69 15.43
CA GLN A 281 -21.84 -9.30 14.99
C GLN A 281 -20.96 -9.07 13.75
N GLY A 282 -20.41 -10.15 13.19
CA GLY A 282 -19.65 -10.11 11.94
C GLY A 282 -18.23 -9.56 12.06
N ARG A 283 -17.66 -9.50 13.27
CA ARG A 283 -16.25 -9.18 13.49
C ARG A 283 -15.40 -10.41 13.25
N ALA A 284 -14.29 -10.25 12.53
CA ALA A 284 -13.38 -11.35 12.24
C ALA A 284 -12.62 -11.78 13.50
N THR A 285 -12.81 -13.03 13.92
CA THR A 285 -12.21 -13.61 15.13
C THR A 285 -11.18 -14.68 14.83
N PHE A 286 -11.10 -15.13 13.58
CA PHE A 286 -10.19 -16.20 13.19
C PHE A 286 -9.69 -16.04 11.75
N SER A 287 -8.40 -16.28 11.55
CA SER A 287 -7.81 -16.39 10.22
C SER A 287 -6.74 -17.48 10.15
N GLN A 288 -6.82 -18.32 9.14
CA GLN A 288 -5.93 -19.46 8.90
C GLN A 288 -5.48 -19.47 7.43
N THR A 289 -4.24 -19.90 7.21
CA THR A 289 -3.66 -20.11 5.87
C THR A 289 -3.37 -21.59 5.67
N GLY A 290 -3.82 -22.18 4.57
CA GLY A 290 -3.75 -23.62 4.32
C GLY A 290 -4.35 -24.44 5.48
N SER A 291 -3.71 -25.55 5.84
CA SER A 291 -4.09 -26.41 6.97
C SER A 291 -3.38 -26.06 8.29
N LEU A 292 -2.74 -24.88 8.39
CA LEU A 292 -2.03 -24.45 9.60
C LEU A 292 -2.98 -24.12 10.74
N ASN A 293 -2.48 -24.03 11.97
CA ASN A 293 -3.22 -23.34 13.02
C ASN A 293 -3.48 -21.88 12.61
N GLY A 294 -4.61 -21.34 13.04
CA GLY A 294 -4.97 -19.96 12.72
C GLY A 294 -4.66 -18.98 13.83
N TRP A 295 -4.63 -17.70 13.46
CA TRP A 295 -4.71 -16.58 14.38
C TRP A 295 -6.12 -16.51 14.97
N THR A 296 -6.22 -16.28 16.28
CA THR A 296 -7.50 -16.01 16.95
C THR A 296 -7.46 -14.65 17.64
N ILE A 297 -8.58 -13.93 17.57
CA ILE A 297 -8.77 -12.65 18.24
C ILE A 297 -9.97 -12.77 19.18
N ALA A 298 -9.78 -12.34 20.42
CA ALA A 298 -10.83 -12.19 21.40
C ALA A 298 -10.77 -10.78 22.01
N TRP A 299 -11.91 -10.29 22.46
CA TRP A 299 -12.01 -8.98 23.09
C TRP A 299 -12.70 -9.12 24.45
N PRO A 300 -12.09 -8.62 25.53
CA PRO A 300 -12.79 -8.47 26.80
C PRO A 300 -14.03 -7.55 26.64
N ASN A 301 -13.87 -6.49 25.86
CA ASN A 301 -14.93 -5.57 25.46
C ASN A 301 -14.98 -5.48 23.93
N PRO A 302 -15.79 -6.31 23.26
CA PRO A 302 -15.85 -6.37 21.80
C PRO A 302 -16.13 -5.01 21.14
N PRO A 303 -15.47 -4.71 20.01
CA PRO A 303 -15.72 -3.47 19.30
C PRO A 303 -17.18 -3.43 18.85
N LYS A 304 -17.89 -2.36 19.20
CA LYS A 304 -19.27 -2.17 18.76
C LYS A 304 -19.26 -1.17 17.63
N PHE A 305 -19.81 -1.57 16.50
CA PHE A 305 -20.19 -0.66 15.46
C PHE A 305 -21.52 -0.04 15.88
N ALA A 306 -21.54 1.27 16.12
CA ALA A 306 -22.76 1.96 16.49
C ALA A 306 -23.78 1.91 15.35
N LEU A 307 -25.05 1.66 15.71
CA LEU A 307 -26.19 1.77 14.80
C LEU A 307 -26.30 3.17 14.19
N PRO A 308 -26.92 3.31 13.00
CA PRO A 308 -27.15 4.61 12.41
C PRO A 308 -27.86 5.56 13.38
N VAL A 309 -27.17 6.59 13.85
CA VAL A 309 -27.81 7.66 14.61
C VAL A 309 -28.40 8.62 13.60
N GLU A 310 -29.73 8.66 13.55
CA GLU A 310 -30.45 9.63 12.73
C GLU A 310 -30.87 10.82 13.59
N ARG A 311 -30.37 12.02 13.28
CA ARG A 311 -30.72 13.26 13.97
C ARG A 311 -31.26 14.29 12.99
N TYR A 312 -32.34 14.97 13.36
CA TYR A 312 -32.76 16.16 12.62
C TYR A 312 -31.82 17.32 12.96
N ASP A 313 -31.27 17.97 11.95
CA ASP A 313 -30.43 19.15 12.10
C ASP A 313 -31.25 20.40 11.71
N PRO A 314 -31.71 21.20 12.69
CA PRO A 314 -32.63 22.32 12.44
C PRO A 314 -31.98 23.48 11.69
N GLU A 315 -30.64 23.58 11.68
CA GLU A 315 -29.92 24.58 10.89
C GLU A 315 -29.87 24.20 9.40
N LEU A 316 -29.97 22.91 9.10
CA LEU A 316 -29.85 22.34 7.75
C LEU A 316 -31.20 22.03 7.11
N ASP A 317 -32.25 21.92 7.92
CA ASP A 317 -33.56 21.41 7.52
C ASP A 317 -33.50 19.99 6.91
N VAL A 318 -32.59 19.14 7.41
CA VAL A 318 -32.36 17.75 6.96
C VAL A 318 -32.25 16.77 8.14
N PHE A 319 -32.48 15.49 7.87
CA PHE A 319 -32.05 14.41 8.76
C PHE A 319 -30.63 13.99 8.41
N VAL A 320 -29.72 13.97 9.38
CA VAL A 320 -28.39 13.40 9.27
C VAL A 320 -28.43 11.96 9.79
N ARG A 321 -28.05 10.98 8.96
CA ARG A 321 -27.98 9.57 9.31
C ARG A 321 -26.53 9.11 9.38
N GLU A 322 -26.02 8.83 10.58
CA GLU A 322 -24.60 8.54 10.85
C GLU A 322 -24.29 7.02 10.82
N HIS A 323 -23.69 6.45 9.77
CA HIS A 323 -23.83 4.99 9.53
C HIS A 323 -22.92 4.03 10.29
N VAL A 324 -21.76 4.44 10.82
CA VAL A 324 -20.89 3.56 11.63
C VAL A 324 -19.96 4.43 12.46
N ARG A 325 -19.83 4.17 13.77
CA ARG A 325 -18.71 4.64 14.60
C ARG A 325 -18.21 3.47 15.46
N LEU A 326 -16.90 3.39 15.70
CA LEU A 326 -16.43 2.76 16.94
C LEU A 326 -16.92 3.67 18.07
N ASP A 327 -17.46 3.10 19.15
CA ASP A 327 -18.03 3.84 20.29
C ASP A 327 -17.07 4.79 21.06
N GLY A 328 -15.90 5.11 20.49
CA GLY A 328 -14.93 6.06 21.04
C GLY A 328 -14.19 5.55 22.27
N THR A 329 -14.32 4.27 22.61
CA THR A 329 -13.65 3.67 23.76
C THR A 329 -12.30 3.05 23.39
N PRO A 330 -11.25 3.24 24.20
CA PRO A 330 -10.00 2.48 24.11
C PRO A 330 -10.27 0.98 24.05
N ARG A 331 -9.45 0.25 23.29
CA ARG A 331 -9.69 -1.17 22.99
C ARG A 331 -8.54 -2.03 23.46
N GLU A 332 -8.91 -3.22 23.91
CA GLU A 332 -7.99 -4.29 24.23
C GLU A 332 -8.39 -5.51 23.40
N ALA A 333 -7.42 -6.09 22.70
CA ALA A 333 -7.57 -7.33 21.95
C ALA A 333 -6.57 -8.37 22.45
N GLN A 334 -7.07 -9.58 22.69
CA GLN A 334 -6.27 -10.76 23.01
C GLN A 334 -6.03 -11.52 21.71
N VAL A 335 -4.76 -11.60 21.31
CA VAL A 335 -4.31 -12.17 20.04
C VAL A 335 -3.56 -13.46 20.33
N THR A 336 -4.05 -14.58 19.79
CA THR A 336 -3.34 -15.87 19.83
C THR A 336 -2.80 -16.18 18.44
N ALA A 337 -1.49 -16.43 18.35
CA ALA A 337 -0.81 -16.83 17.13
C ALA A 337 -0.98 -18.34 16.84
N PRO A 338 -0.66 -18.81 15.62
CA PRO A 338 -0.74 -20.22 15.23
C PRO A 338 0.05 -21.21 16.13
N ASP A 339 1.16 -20.75 16.70
CA ASP A 339 1.96 -21.51 17.67
C ASP A 339 1.39 -21.51 19.10
N GLY A 340 0.22 -20.88 19.32
CA GLY A 340 -0.44 -20.77 20.63
C GLY A 340 0.04 -19.58 21.47
N ARG A 341 1.01 -18.81 20.98
CA ARG A 341 1.52 -17.63 21.68
C ARG A 341 0.45 -16.56 21.82
N GLN A 342 0.34 -15.99 23.01
CA GLN A 342 -0.60 -14.91 23.30
C GLN A 342 0.09 -13.54 23.38
N SER A 343 -0.59 -12.52 22.91
CA SER A 343 -0.23 -11.11 23.07
C SER A 343 -1.49 -10.27 23.29
N THR A 344 -1.35 -9.21 24.07
CA THR A 344 -2.42 -8.24 24.34
C THR A 344 -2.10 -6.96 23.60
N TRP A 345 -3.05 -6.48 22.83
CA TRP A 345 -2.94 -5.29 22.01
C TRP A 345 -3.89 -4.25 22.57
N ASN A 346 -3.34 -3.11 22.97
CA ASN A 346 -4.09 -1.98 23.49
C ASN A 346 -4.12 -0.89 22.44
N GLY A 347 -5.22 -0.15 22.40
CA GLY A 347 -5.27 1.06 21.64
C GLY A 347 -5.93 2.20 22.37
N THR A 348 -5.48 3.39 22.02
CA THR A 348 -6.05 4.66 22.42
C THR A 348 -6.94 5.22 21.32
N VAL A 349 -7.73 6.24 21.66
CA VAL A 349 -8.58 6.95 20.71
C VAL A 349 -8.06 8.37 20.53
N VAL A 350 -7.75 8.73 19.28
CA VAL A 350 -7.45 10.10 18.88
C VAL A 350 -8.48 10.53 17.84
N GLY A 351 -9.30 11.52 18.17
CA GLY A 351 -10.48 11.85 17.37
C GLY A 351 -11.48 10.68 17.35
N ASN A 352 -11.71 10.12 16.16
CA ASN A 352 -12.53 8.92 15.96
C ASN A 352 -11.69 7.69 15.61
N LEU A 353 -10.35 7.77 15.74
CA LEU A 353 -9.45 6.68 15.35
C LEU A 353 -8.95 5.88 16.54
N GLN A 354 -9.16 4.57 16.44
CA GLN A 354 -8.45 3.60 17.26
C GLN A 354 -7.00 3.47 16.78
N LEU A 355 -6.02 3.90 17.57
CA LEU A 355 -4.59 3.76 17.29
C LEU A 355 -3.98 2.73 18.24
N LEU A 356 -3.11 1.85 17.72
CA LEU A 356 -2.36 0.91 18.56
C LEU A 356 -1.38 1.69 19.44
N ASP A 357 -1.55 1.62 20.75
CA ASP A 357 -0.72 2.33 21.72
C ASP A 357 0.17 1.40 22.54
N ALA A 358 -0.13 0.12 22.62
CA ALA A 358 0.74 -0.85 23.25
C ALA A 358 0.49 -2.28 22.75
N GLN A 359 1.56 -3.06 22.71
CA GLN A 359 1.51 -4.48 22.41
C GLN A 359 2.40 -5.24 23.40
N SER A 360 1.84 -6.24 24.07
CA SER A 360 2.62 -7.13 24.94
C SER A 360 3.29 -8.24 24.14
N GLN A 361 4.41 -8.72 24.67
CA GLN A 361 5.05 -9.96 24.24
C GLN A 361 5.28 -10.88 25.45
N PRO A 362 5.20 -12.21 25.28
CA PRO A 362 5.56 -13.15 26.32
C PRO A 362 7.06 -13.09 26.64
N ALA A 363 7.46 -13.73 27.74
CA ALA A 363 8.88 -13.98 27.98
C ALA A 363 9.44 -14.93 26.93
N GLY A 364 10.63 -14.63 26.42
CA GLY A 364 11.43 -15.48 25.54
C GLY A 364 12.73 -15.86 26.22
N ALA A 365 13.55 -16.71 25.59
CA ALA A 365 14.82 -17.05 26.20
C ALA A 365 15.73 -15.80 26.27
N GLY A 366 16.24 -15.48 27.45
CA GLY A 366 17.05 -14.28 27.68
C GLY A 366 16.27 -12.95 27.68
N CYS A 367 14.94 -12.97 27.55
CA CYS A 367 14.11 -11.75 27.60
C CYS A 367 12.87 -11.95 28.47
N ALA A 368 12.68 -11.09 29.46
CA ALA A 368 11.44 -11.06 30.22
C ALA A 368 10.25 -10.69 29.32
N ALA A 369 9.03 -11.01 29.78
CA ALA A 369 7.83 -10.46 29.18
C ALA A 369 7.92 -8.93 29.22
N SER A 370 7.56 -8.28 28.11
CA SER A 370 7.67 -6.83 27.98
C SER A 370 6.58 -6.30 27.07
N THR A 371 6.52 -4.98 26.95
CA THR A 371 5.50 -4.28 26.18
C THR A 371 6.17 -3.19 25.37
N SER A 372 5.91 -3.16 24.07
CA SER A 372 6.19 -1.97 23.26
C SER A 372 5.01 -1.02 23.41
N SER A 373 5.28 0.28 23.39
CA SER A 373 4.23 1.28 23.51
C SER A 373 4.46 2.51 22.64
N SER A 374 3.40 3.26 22.34
CA SER A 374 3.46 4.53 21.63
C SER A 374 2.49 5.52 22.28
N ALA A 375 2.90 6.78 22.35
CA ALA A 375 2.03 7.88 22.75
C ALA A 375 1.75 8.78 21.55
N PHE A 376 0.57 9.36 21.54
CA PHE A 376 0.09 10.20 20.45
C PHE A 376 -0.31 11.58 20.96
N ASP A 377 -0.07 12.62 20.16
CA ASP A 377 -0.66 13.94 20.40
C ASP A 377 -2.12 14.00 19.91
N ALA A 378 -2.79 15.15 20.12
CA ALA A 378 -4.16 15.37 19.67
C ALA A 378 -4.33 15.32 18.14
N ALA A 379 -3.25 15.42 17.37
CA ALA A 379 -3.23 15.31 15.92
C ALA A 379 -2.84 13.89 15.44
N GLY A 380 -2.72 12.91 16.34
CA GLY A 380 -2.37 11.53 16.03
C GLY A 380 -0.91 11.34 15.59
N ASN A 381 -0.04 12.29 15.87
CA ASN A 381 1.40 12.10 15.67
C ASN A 381 1.97 11.29 16.82
N VAL A 382 2.88 10.36 16.51
CA VAL A 382 3.54 9.54 17.52
C VAL A 382 4.60 10.39 18.21
N THR A 383 4.35 10.90 19.41
CA THR A 383 5.31 11.74 20.15
C THR A 383 6.37 10.93 20.89
N ARG A 384 6.06 9.66 21.16
CA ARG A 384 6.91 8.72 21.88
C ARG A 384 6.68 7.31 21.37
N SER A 385 7.74 6.53 21.25
CA SER A 385 7.67 5.08 21.02
C SER A 385 8.69 4.36 21.90
N ASP A 386 8.25 3.35 22.63
CA ASP A 386 9.07 2.46 23.45
C ASP A 386 9.15 1.08 22.78
N ASP A 387 10.35 0.56 22.59
CA ASP A 387 10.56 -0.79 22.09
C ASP A 387 10.45 -1.85 23.22
N PHE A 388 10.44 -3.12 22.84
CA PHE A 388 10.38 -4.23 23.80
C PHE A 388 11.62 -4.38 24.69
N ASN A 389 12.72 -3.69 24.38
CA ASN A 389 13.95 -3.67 25.15
C ASN A 389 14.02 -2.48 26.12
N GLY A 390 12.97 -1.64 26.17
CA GLY A 390 12.91 -0.47 27.03
C GLY A 390 13.69 0.74 26.49
N ASN A 391 14.02 0.76 25.19
CA ASN A 391 14.55 1.95 24.53
C ASN A 391 13.39 2.82 24.02
N ARG A 392 13.50 4.11 24.27
CA ARG A 392 12.56 5.15 23.90
C ARG A 392 13.08 5.95 22.71
N THR A 393 12.17 6.23 21.79
CA THR A 393 12.29 7.24 20.74
C THR A 393 11.31 8.36 21.02
N CYS A 394 11.79 9.60 21.00
CA CYS A 394 11.00 10.81 21.17
C CYS A 394 10.93 11.58 19.87
N MET A 395 9.73 11.99 19.45
CA MET A 395 9.52 12.70 18.19
C MET A 395 8.76 14.01 18.42
N ALA A 396 9.17 15.05 17.72
CA ALA A 396 8.50 16.34 17.68
C ALA A 396 8.07 16.67 16.24
N TYR A 397 6.95 17.36 16.11
CA TYR A 397 6.31 17.65 14.83
C TYR A 397 6.06 19.14 14.66
N ASP A 398 6.08 19.60 13.41
CA ASP A 398 5.50 20.88 13.03
C ASP A 398 3.97 20.85 13.23
N ALA A 399 3.43 21.88 13.87
CA ALA A 399 2.03 21.94 14.27
C ALA A 399 1.06 22.10 13.09
N VAL A 400 1.52 22.62 11.95
CA VAL A 400 0.65 22.90 10.80
C VAL A 400 0.53 21.69 9.87
N ARG A 401 1.67 21.16 9.42
CA ARG A 401 1.73 20.05 8.45
C ARG A 401 1.97 18.69 9.09
N LYS A 402 2.12 18.60 10.42
CA LYS A 402 2.29 17.32 11.13
C LYS A 402 3.50 16.54 10.60
N LEU A 403 4.58 17.27 10.37
CA LEU A 403 5.84 16.76 9.80
C LEU A 403 6.84 16.57 10.93
N GLU A 404 7.49 15.42 11.01
CA GLU A 404 8.49 15.15 12.04
C GLU A 404 9.70 16.08 11.86
N VAL A 405 9.91 17.01 12.78
CA VAL A 405 11.03 17.97 12.73
C VAL A 405 12.23 17.49 13.52
N THR A 406 12.02 16.65 14.52
CA THR A 406 13.07 16.12 15.38
C THR A 406 12.72 14.71 15.82
N ARG A 407 13.74 13.85 15.85
CA ARG A 407 13.69 12.52 16.42
C ARG A 407 14.91 12.30 17.31
N ILE A 408 14.68 11.79 18.52
CA ILE A 408 15.74 11.45 19.48
C ILE A 408 15.60 9.96 19.80
N GLU A 409 16.64 9.18 19.52
CA GLU A 409 16.63 7.71 19.62
C GLU A 409 17.62 7.22 20.68
N GLY A 410 17.29 6.10 21.32
CA GLY A 410 18.15 5.44 22.32
C GLY A 410 17.99 5.97 23.74
N VAL A 411 16.90 6.71 24.01
CA VAL A 411 16.60 7.23 25.34
C VAL A 411 16.17 6.07 26.25
N SER A 412 16.51 6.10 27.54
CA SER A 412 15.94 5.13 28.48
C SER A 412 14.43 5.36 28.62
N SER A 413 13.61 4.30 28.57
CA SER A 413 12.15 4.40 28.79
C SER A 413 11.75 4.96 30.16
N ALA A 414 12.68 4.99 31.13
CA ALA A 414 12.50 5.66 32.42
C ALA A 414 12.54 7.20 32.33
N MET A 415 13.06 7.77 31.25
CA MET A 415 13.14 9.22 31.04
C MET A 415 11.97 9.73 30.19
N ALA A 416 11.33 10.81 30.63
CA ALA A 416 10.28 11.48 29.87
C ALA A 416 10.85 12.17 28.61
N CYS A 417 10.07 12.24 27.52
CA CYS A 417 10.56 12.87 26.29
C CYS A 417 10.77 14.38 26.47
N GLU A 418 9.98 15.01 27.33
CA GLU A 418 10.03 16.43 27.65
C GLU A 418 11.31 16.82 28.40
N SER A 419 12.00 15.85 29.03
CA SER A 419 13.27 16.10 29.74
C SER A 419 14.51 15.91 28.87
N VAL A 420 14.36 15.45 27.61
CA VAL A 420 15.47 15.23 26.68
C VAL A 420 15.47 16.33 25.63
N SER A 421 16.60 17.01 25.47
CA SER A 421 16.76 18.09 24.49
C SER A 421 18.13 18.07 23.84
N ALA A 422 18.25 18.77 22.71
CA ALA A 422 19.53 19.01 22.03
C ALA A 422 20.64 19.51 22.97
N ALA A 423 20.28 20.36 23.94
CA ALA A 423 21.24 20.93 24.89
C ALA A 423 21.77 19.94 25.94
N ALA A 424 21.09 18.80 26.12
CA ALA A 424 21.38 17.83 27.17
C ALA A 424 21.02 16.39 26.72
N LEU A 425 21.63 15.93 25.62
CA LEU A 425 21.46 14.53 25.19
C LEU A 425 22.23 13.58 26.12
N PRO A 426 21.59 12.52 26.66
CA PRO A 426 22.28 11.47 27.40
C PRO A 426 23.33 10.73 26.55
N ALA A 427 24.26 10.05 27.21
CA ALA A 427 25.25 9.23 26.52
C ALA A 427 24.60 8.11 25.70
N GLY A 428 25.06 7.90 24.47
CA GLY A 428 24.52 6.88 23.55
C GLY A 428 23.22 7.29 22.85
N VAL A 429 22.66 8.46 23.17
CA VAL A 429 21.46 9.01 22.51
C VAL A 429 21.89 9.79 21.27
N ARG A 430 21.12 9.66 20.19
CA ARG A 430 21.31 10.42 18.96
C ARG A 430 20.08 11.22 18.59
N MET A 431 20.29 12.36 17.93
CA MET A 431 19.26 13.25 17.45
C MET A 431 19.33 13.37 15.93
N ILE A 432 18.16 13.40 15.29
CA ILE A 432 17.98 13.63 13.87
C ILE A 432 17.04 14.82 13.73
N SER A 433 17.42 15.81 12.91
CA SER A 433 16.58 16.95 12.57
C SER A 433 16.22 16.91 11.08
N SER A 434 14.97 17.22 10.76
CA SER A 434 14.45 17.17 9.38
C SER A 434 13.77 18.48 8.99
N GLN A 435 14.09 18.96 7.79
CA GLN A 435 13.37 20.00 7.05
C GLN A 435 12.72 19.36 5.84
N TRP A 436 11.57 19.92 5.44
CA TRP A 436 10.67 19.30 4.48
C TRP A 436 10.36 20.23 3.31
N HIS A 437 10.01 19.63 2.19
CA HIS A 437 9.49 20.33 1.02
C HIS A 437 8.21 21.10 1.39
N PRO A 438 7.99 22.33 0.89
CA PRO A 438 6.85 23.17 1.27
C PRO A 438 5.48 22.53 1.02
N ASP A 439 5.34 21.74 -0.05
CA ASP A 439 4.06 21.13 -0.44
C ASP A 439 3.99 19.60 -0.24
N TRP A 440 5.13 18.93 -0.05
CA TRP A 440 5.20 17.46 -0.04
C TRP A 440 5.91 16.95 1.21
N ARG A 441 5.51 15.78 1.71
CA ARG A 441 6.19 15.09 2.83
C ARG A 441 7.52 14.46 2.38
N MET A 442 8.39 15.27 1.78
CA MET A 442 9.71 14.91 1.27
C MET A 442 10.77 15.71 2.03
N ALA A 443 11.78 15.04 2.60
CA ALA A 443 12.85 15.76 3.29
C ALA A 443 13.68 16.57 2.28
N THR A 444 13.95 17.84 2.59
CA THR A 444 14.87 18.73 1.85
C THR A 444 16.20 18.87 2.56
N LYS A 445 16.23 18.66 3.88
CA LYS A 445 17.47 18.66 4.66
C LYS A 445 17.33 17.73 5.86
N THR A 446 18.35 16.93 6.11
CA THR A 446 18.43 16.07 7.29
C THR A 446 19.78 16.25 7.94
N ALA A 447 19.79 16.57 9.23
CA ALA A 447 20.99 16.58 10.06
C ALA A 447 20.95 15.37 10.99
N GLU A 448 22.02 14.60 11.00
CA GLU A 448 22.21 13.38 11.77
C GLU A 448 23.66 13.34 12.29
N PRO A 449 24.02 12.40 13.19
CA PRO A 449 25.39 12.26 13.64
C PRO A 449 26.42 12.28 12.50
N ARG A 450 27.35 13.23 12.58
CA ARG A 450 28.47 13.49 11.66
C ARG A 450 28.08 13.83 10.22
N ARG A 451 26.81 14.10 9.92
CA ARG A 451 26.36 14.34 8.54
C ARG A 451 25.17 15.29 8.43
N ILE A 452 25.24 16.18 7.45
CA ILE A 452 24.09 16.89 6.92
C ILE A 452 23.88 16.45 5.47
N THR A 453 22.68 15.99 5.16
CA THR A 453 22.24 15.68 3.79
C THR A 453 21.23 16.75 3.35
N THR A 454 21.49 17.41 2.22
CA THR A 454 20.56 18.34 1.58
C THR A 454 20.08 17.74 0.26
N LEU A 455 18.76 17.74 0.05
CA LEU A 455 18.07 17.27 -1.15
C LEU A 455 17.42 18.49 -1.83
N VAL A 456 17.88 18.81 -3.03
CA VAL A 456 17.38 19.92 -3.83
C VAL A 456 16.47 19.36 -4.92
N TYR A 457 15.18 19.65 -4.83
CA TYR A 457 14.19 19.23 -5.82
C TYR A 457 14.00 20.27 -6.90
N ASN A 458 13.54 19.83 -8.06
CA ASN A 458 13.18 20.71 -9.18
C ASN A 458 12.13 21.75 -8.76
N GLY A 459 12.33 23.00 -9.16
CA GLY A 459 11.47 24.13 -8.75
C GLY A 459 11.76 24.68 -7.34
N GLN A 460 12.68 24.10 -6.57
CA GLN A 460 13.05 24.59 -5.23
C GLN A 460 14.38 25.39 -5.25
N PRO A 461 14.60 26.31 -4.30
CA PRO A 461 15.88 27.01 -4.18
C PRO A 461 17.06 26.06 -3.93
N ASP A 462 18.16 26.25 -4.65
CA ASP A 462 19.41 25.52 -4.46
C ASP A 462 20.39 26.31 -3.56
N PRO A 463 20.56 25.93 -2.28
CA PRO A 463 21.46 26.64 -1.37
C PRO A 463 22.94 26.52 -1.76
N PHE A 464 23.30 25.62 -2.69
CA PHE A 464 24.67 25.47 -3.21
C PHE A 464 24.89 26.20 -4.54
N ASN A 465 23.89 26.93 -5.02
CA ASN A 465 23.97 27.72 -6.25
C ASN A 465 23.32 29.10 -6.07
N GLY A 466 23.70 29.81 -5.00
CA GLY A 466 23.21 31.16 -4.72
C GLY A 466 21.70 31.26 -4.50
N ASN A 467 21.04 30.18 -4.06
CA ASN A 467 19.59 30.05 -3.94
C ASN A 467 18.82 30.22 -5.26
N ALA A 468 19.48 30.04 -6.41
CA ALA A 468 18.78 29.97 -7.68
C ALA A 468 17.78 28.79 -7.68
N VAL A 469 16.63 28.96 -8.35
CA VAL A 469 15.64 27.88 -8.49
C VAL A 469 16.27 26.74 -9.30
N ALA A 470 16.31 25.55 -8.72
CA ALA A 470 16.83 24.36 -9.39
C ALA A 470 15.93 23.99 -10.57
N SER A 471 16.55 23.73 -11.71
CA SER A 471 15.87 23.33 -12.95
C SER A 471 16.62 22.15 -13.54
N CYS A 472 16.10 20.94 -13.31
CA CYS A 472 16.67 19.70 -13.82
C CYS A 472 15.67 18.88 -14.66
N ALA A 473 14.44 19.35 -14.80
CA ALA A 473 13.48 18.87 -15.79
C ALA A 473 13.05 20.04 -16.69
N PRO A 474 12.54 19.79 -17.91
CA PRO A 474 12.03 20.85 -18.78
C PRO A 474 10.94 21.68 -18.11
N ALA A 475 10.81 22.96 -18.46
CA ALA A 475 9.78 23.84 -17.90
C ALA A 475 8.33 23.38 -18.19
N SER A 476 8.13 22.49 -19.15
CA SER A 476 6.84 21.85 -19.45
C SER A 476 6.49 20.69 -18.51
N ALA A 477 7.42 20.24 -17.66
CA ALA A 477 7.24 19.16 -16.71
C ALA A 477 6.50 19.67 -15.46
N LEU A 478 5.19 19.90 -15.61
CA LEU A 478 4.35 20.50 -14.58
C LEU A 478 3.32 19.51 -14.04
N LEU A 479 3.01 19.68 -12.76
CA LEU A 479 1.90 19.07 -12.07
C LEU A 479 0.59 19.82 -12.36
N PRO A 480 -0.59 19.21 -12.10
CA PRO A 480 -1.89 19.84 -12.34
C PRO A 480 -2.14 21.18 -11.63
N ASP A 481 -1.43 21.45 -10.54
CA ASP A 481 -1.46 22.73 -9.81
C ASP A 481 -0.55 23.81 -10.42
N GLY A 482 0.14 23.50 -11.53
CA GLY A 482 1.07 24.39 -12.22
C GLY A 482 2.49 24.40 -11.67
N ASN A 483 2.77 23.68 -10.58
CA ASN A 483 4.10 23.57 -10.02
C ASN A 483 4.96 22.56 -10.80
N PRO A 484 6.29 22.68 -10.80
CA PRO A 484 7.16 21.67 -11.42
C PRO A 484 7.03 20.29 -10.76
N ILE A 485 7.27 19.21 -11.53
CA ILE A 485 7.41 17.87 -10.95
C ILE A 485 8.55 17.85 -9.92
N VAL A 486 8.39 17.07 -8.86
CA VAL A 486 9.25 17.03 -7.67
C VAL A 486 10.30 15.93 -7.80
N VAL A 487 11.14 16.06 -8.82
CA VAL A 487 12.30 15.19 -9.05
C VAL A 487 13.55 15.74 -8.39
N LEU A 488 14.48 14.88 -7.99
CA LEU A 488 15.67 15.26 -7.23
C LEU A 488 16.77 15.78 -8.16
N CYS A 489 16.98 17.10 -8.21
CA CYS A 489 18.05 17.67 -9.02
C CYS A 489 19.43 17.41 -8.44
N LYS A 490 19.56 17.43 -7.10
CA LYS A 490 20.86 17.34 -6.43
C LYS A 490 20.73 16.78 -5.02
N ARG A 491 21.67 15.91 -4.65
CA ARG A 491 21.92 15.45 -3.28
C ARG A 491 23.31 15.89 -2.87
N VAL A 492 23.40 16.67 -1.79
CA VAL A 492 24.67 17.12 -1.21
C VAL A 492 24.82 16.56 0.20
N GLU A 493 25.87 15.79 0.43
CA GLU A 493 26.26 15.30 1.75
C GLU A 493 27.48 16.08 2.25
N GLN A 494 27.38 16.61 3.46
CA GLN A 494 28.44 17.34 4.14
C GLN A 494 28.76 16.63 5.46
N ALA A 495 30.02 16.29 5.67
CA ALA A 495 30.47 15.75 6.96
C ALA A 495 30.48 16.86 8.01
N THR A 496 30.08 16.52 9.23
CA THR A 496 30.07 17.45 10.37
C THR A 496 30.85 16.87 11.55
N THR A 497 31.28 17.72 12.47
CA THR A 497 31.92 17.29 13.72
C THR A 497 30.90 16.95 14.82
N ASP A 498 29.60 16.94 14.50
CA ASP A 498 28.52 16.71 15.46
C ASP A 498 28.29 15.22 15.68
N GLU A 499 28.95 14.67 16.70
CA GLU A 499 28.93 13.25 17.05
C GLU A 499 27.55 12.69 17.40
N THR A 500 26.63 13.53 17.87
CA THR A 500 25.33 13.08 18.41
C THR A 500 24.14 13.59 17.59
N GLY A 501 24.36 14.54 16.68
CA GLY A 501 23.30 15.22 15.93
C GLY A 501 22.62 16.34 16.74
N ALA A 502 23.13 16.66 17.94
CA ALA A 502 22.56 17.67 18.84
C ALA A 502 22.59 19.09 18.27
N GLN A 503 23.58 19.41 17.42
CA GLN A 503 23.70 20.73 16.81
C GLN A 503 22.75 20.88 15.61
N GLY A 504 22.16 19.78 15.12
CA GLY A 504 21.21 19.76 14.03
C GLY A 504 21.75 20.49 12.79
N PHE A 505 20.95 21.38 12.22
CA PHE A 505 21.36 22.14 11.02
C PHE A 505 22.45 23.19 11.27
N ASN A 506 22.78 23.49 12.53
CA ASN A 506 23.86 24.39 12.91
C ASN A 506 25.19 23.65 13.13
N ALA A 507 25.24 22.34 12.89
CA ALA A 507 26.44 21.54 13.07
C ALA A 507 27.63 22.08 12.27
N THR A 508 28.79 22.17 12.93
CA THR A 508 30.03 22.62 12.29
C THR A 508 30.49 21.59 11.26
N LEU A 509 30.81 22.04 10.05
CA LEU A 509 31.33 21.16 8.99
C LEU A 509 32.73 20.66 9.33
N GLN A 510 33.03 19.41 8.95
CA GLN A 510 34.35 18.84 9.15
C GLN A 510 35.36 19.49 8.20
N SER A 511 36.37 20.15 8.76
CA SER A 511 37.42 20.82 7.99
C SER A 511 38.20 19.85 7.10
N GLY A 512 38.50 20.27 5.86
CA GLY A 512 39.26 19.48 4.88
C GLY A 512 38.47 18.35 4.21
N VAL A 513 37.20 18.13 4.58
CA VAL A 513 36.34 17.12 3.94
C VAL A 513 35.38 17.81 2.97
N PRO A 514 35.57 17.66 1.64
CA PRO A 514 34.68 18.28 0.67
C PRO A 514 33.29 17.68 0.71
N ALA A 515 32.28 18.50 0.39
CA ALA A 515 30.92 18.03 0.19
C ALA A 515 30.85 17.06 -0.99
N ARG A 516 30.06 16.00 -0.86
CA ARG A 516 29.79 15.04 -1.95
C ARG A 516 28.49 15.43 -2.61
N SER A 517 28.54 15.80 -3.89
CA SER A 517 27.37 16.28 -4.64
C SER A 517 27.07 15.38 -5.84
N ILE A 518 25.89 14.76 -5.85
CA ILE A 518 25.38 13.94 -6.97
C ILE A 518 24.20 14.71 -7.57
N SER A 519 24.14 14.83 -8.89
CA SER A 519 23.07 15.56 -9.59
C SER A 519 22.43 14.72 -10.68
N TRP A 520 21.16 14.99 -10.96
CA TRP A 520 20.39 14.33 -12.00
C TRP A 520 19.72 15.34 -12.92
N THR A 521 19.49 14.94 -14.18
CA THR A 521 18.55 15.62 -15.08
C THR A 521 17.48 14.63 -15.55
N TYR A 522 16.34 15.17 -15.97
CA TYR A 522 15.14 14.41 -16.26
C TYR A 522 14.47 14.86 -17.56
N ASP A 523 13.70 13.97 -18.16
CA ASP A 523 12.76 14.32 -19.23
C ASP A 523 11.47 14.95 -18.67
N ALA A 524 10.52 15.29 -19.56
CA ALA A 524 9.26 15.92 -19.16
C ALA A 524 8.32 15.00 -18.34
N THR A 525 8.58 13.69 -18.30
CA THR A 525 7.85 12.67 -17.55
C THR A 525 8.63 12.16 -16.33
N GLY A 526 9.70 12.88 -15.96
CA GLY A 526 10.53 12.61 -14.79
C GLY A 526 11.41 11.37 -14.91
N GLN A 527 11.73 10.92 -16.12
CA GLN A 527 12.70 9.85 -16.33
C GLN A 527 14.13 10.41 -16.33
N VAL A 528 15.05 9.74 -15.63
CA VAL A 528 16.44 10.20 -15.51
C VAL A 528 17.10 10.18 -16.89
N LEU A 529 17.58 11.33 -17.36
CA LEU A 529 18.42 11.48 -18.56
C LEU A 529 19.90 11.39 -18.23
N THR A 530 20.33 12.02 -17.13
CA THR A 530 21.74 11.98 -16.71
C THR A 530 21.91 11.88 -15.21
N GLU A 531 23.04 11.32 -14.77
CA GLU A 531 23.50 11.31 -13.37
C GLU A 531 24.99 11.64 -13.30
N THR A 532 25.41 12.41 -12.30
CA THR A 532 26.84 12.71 -12.03
C THR A 532 27.33 12.04 -10.74
N ASP A 533 28.59 11.62 -10.69
CA ASP A 533 29.24 11.21 -9.43
C ASP A 533 29.54 12.42 -8.51
N PRO A 534 30.00 12.18 -7.27
CA PRO A 534 30.43 13.24 -6.35
C PRO A 534 31.54 14.19 -6.85
N ARG A 535 32.22 13.86 -7.96
CA ARG A 535 33.26 14.70 -8.59
C ARG A 535 32.68 15.51 -9.77
N GLY A 536 31.37 15.43 -10.00
CA GLY A 536 30.68 16.08 -11.12
C GLY A 536 30.86 15.38 -12.46
N LYS A 537 31.44 14.17 -12.51
CA LYS A 537 31.58 13.41 -13.75
C LYS A 537 30.26 12.73 -14.08
N LEU A 538 29.81 12.86 -15.32
CA LEU A 538 28.67 12.10 -15.86
C LEU A 538 28.94 10.58 -15.74
N VAL A 539 28.06 9.87 -15.03
CA VAL A 539 28.17 8.43 -14.80
C VAL A 539 27.06 7.61 -15.46
N VAL A 540 25.93 8.23 -15.76
CA VAL A 540 24.82 7.63 -16.50
C VAL A 540 24.30 8.64 -17.52
N THR A 541 24.06 8.19 -18.75
CA THR A 541 23.31 8.90 -19.78
C THR A 541 22.28 7.95 -20.37
N ASN A 542 21.00 8.30 -20.27
CA ASN A 542 19.90 7.48 -20.75
C ASN A 542 19.21 8.14 -21.94
N GLU A 543 18.76 7.32 -22.88
CA GLU A 543 17.83 7.71 -23.93
C GLU A 543 16.55 6.90 -23.80
N TYR A 544 15.42 7.49 -24.18
CA TYR A 544 14.11 6.84 -24.18
C TYR A 544 13.50 6.88 -25.58
N TYR A 545 12.66 5.88 -25.89
CA TYR A 545 11.92 5.85 -27.14
C TYR A 545 10.90 7.00 -27.21
N THR A 546 10.78 7.62 -28.39
CA THR A 546 9.83 8.72 -28.64
C THR A 546 8.59 8.28 -29.39
N ASP A 547 8.59 7.04 -29.89
CA ASP A 547 7.59 6.42 -30.73
C ASP A 547 7.11 5.09 -30.12
N THR A 548 6.02 4.56 -30.67
CA THR A 548 5.47 3.25 -30.28
C THR A 548 5.44 2.35 -31.52
N THR A 549 6.00 1.15 -31.39
CA THR A 549 6.01 0.10 -32.41
C THR A 549 5.51 -1.22 -31.80
N ALA A 550 5.62 -2.33 -32.54
CA ALA A 550 5.36 -3.65 -31.98
C ALA A 550 6.40 -4.09 -30.93
N GLU A 551 7.60 -3.49 -30.97
CA GLU A 551 8.73 -3.90 -30.14
C GLU A 551 8.92 -3.00 -28.90
N HIS A 552 8.39 -1.79 -28.90
CA HIS A 552 8.59 -0.83 -27.81
C HIS A 552 7.48 0.22 -27.77
N THR A 553 7.31 0.88 -26.63
CA THR A 553 6.38 2.01 -26.46
C THR A 553 7.16 3.28 -26.14
N LYS A 554 6.62 4.45 -26.52
CA LYS A 554 7.17 5.75 -26.13
C LYS A 554 7.42 5.77 -24.62
N GLY A 555 8.59 6.26 -24.22
CA GLY A 555 9.00 6.32 -22.81
C GLY A 555 9.72 5.08 -22.32
N ASP A 556 9.76 3.97 -23.08
CA ASP A 556 10.65 2.86 -22.74
C ASP A 556 12.11 3.28 -22.80
N LEU A 557 12.93 2.79 -21.87
CA LEU A 557 14.38 3.02 -21.90
C LEU A 557 14.91 2.41 -23.19
N LYS A 558 15.64 3.20 -23.99
CA LYS A 558 16.23 2.77 -25.25
C LYS A 558 17.69 2.37 -25.06
N SER A 559 18.42 3.18 -24.30
CA SER A 559 19.83 2.93 -24.01
C SER A 559 20.27 3.57 -22.70
N SER A 560 21.34 3.01 -22.13
CA SER A 560 22.04 3.58 -20.98
C SER A 560 23.55 3.48 -21.21
N THR A 561 24.25 4.60 -21.07
CA THR A 561 25.71 4.68 -21.21
C THR A 561 26.33 5.01 -19.87
N ASN A 562 27.30 4.20 -19.43
CA ASN A 562 27.99 4.43 -18.17
C ASN A 562 29.19 5.40 -18.31
N SER A 563 29.84 5.72 -17.20
CA SER A 563 30.99 6.65 -17.15
C SER A 563 32.24 6.24 -17.96
N ALA A 564 32.32 4.96 -18.38
CA ALA A 564 33.39 4.41 -19.20
C ALA A 564 33.02 4.39 -20.71
N GLY A 565 31.82 4.84 -21.07
CA GLY A 565 31.32 4.79 -22.45
C GLY A 565 30.74 3.43 -22.84
N HIS A 566 30.57 2.51 -21.89
CA HIS A 566 29.92 1.22 -22.17
C HIS A 566 28.42 1.45 -22.34
N LEU A 567 27.93 1.15 -23.55
CA LEU A 567 26.55 1.28 -23.96
C LEU A 567 25.78 -0.02 -23.67
N THR A 568 24.65 0.09 -22.98
CA THR A 568 23.65 -0.98 -22.88
C THR A 568 22.40 -0.55 -23.65
N GLN A 569 21.85 -1.41 -24.49
CA GLN A 569 20.67 -1.14 -25.32
C GLN A 569 19.50 -2.03 -24.89
N PHE A 570 18.28 -1.51 -25.05
CA PHE A 570 17.04 -2.18 -24.67
C PHE A 570 16.09 -2.18 -25.88
N PRO A 571 16.33 -3.03 -26.90
CA PRO A 571 15.65 -2.90 -28.18
C PRO A 571 14.18 -3.33 -28.15
N ARG A 572 13.76 -4.15 -27.17
CA ARG A 572 12.44 -4.78 -27.16
C ARG A 572 11.83 -4.85 -25.78
N TYR A 573 10.53 -4.61 -25.71
CA TYR A 573 9.67 -4.58 -24.53
C TYR A 573 8.35 -5.27 -24.82
N ASN A 574 7.72 -5.83 -23.78
CA ASN A 574 6.36 -6.30 -23.88
C ASN A 574 5.35 -5.16 -23.58
N ALA A 575 4.06 -5.45 -23.78
CA ALA A 575 2.99 -4.46 -23.60
C ALA A 575 2.86 -3.90 -22.17
N TYR A 576 3.43 -4.58 -21.16
CA TYR A 576 3.46 -4.12 -19.76
C TYR A 576 4.70 -3.28 -19.44
N GLY A 577 5.60 -3.05 -20.40
CA GLY A 577 6.85 -2.30 -20.20
C GLY A 577 7.99 -3.11 -19.58
N LYS A 578 7.94 -4.44 -19.65
CA LYS A 578 9.06 -5.30 -19.24
C LYS A 578 9.99 -5.58 -20.43
N PRO A 579 11.32 -5.53 -20.26
CA PRO A 579 12.27 -5.75 -21.36
C PRO A 579 12.22 -7.21 -21.84
N LEU A 580 12.14 -7.41 -23.14
CA LEU A 580 12.28 -8.71 -23.81
C LEU A 580 13.72 -8.98 -24.26
N GLU A 581 14.51 -7.92 -24.44
CA GLU A 581 15.92 -8.01 -24.83
C GLU A 581 16.73 -6.86 -24.24
N VAL A 582 17.95 -7.18 -23.82
CA VAL A 582 18.98 -6.25 -23.38
C VAL A 582 20.30 -6.64 -24.05
N VAL A 583 20.97 -5.69 -24.69
CA VAL A 583 22.27 -5.88 -25.33
C VAL A 583 23.31 -5.10 -24.55
N ASP A 584 24.31 -5.81 -24.00
CA ASP A 584 25.39 -5.16 -23.24
C ASP A 584 26.44 -4.50 -24.15
N ALA A 585 27.43 -3.86 -23.53
CA ALA A 585 28.48 -3.16 -24.26
C ALA A 585 29.45 -4.08 -25.02
N ASN A 586 29.45 -5.38 -24.74
CA ASN A 586 30.18 -6.39 -25.48
C ASN A 586 29.34 -6.99 -26.63
N LEU A 587 28.17 -6.41 -26.90
CA LEU A 587 27.17 -6.89 -27.86
C LEU A 587 26.60 -8.27 -27.51
N VAL A 588 26.70 -8.68 -26.23
CA VAL A 588 26.07 -9.91 -25.76
C VAL A 588 24.60 -9.60 -25.50
N SER A 589 23.73 -10.27 -26.26
CA SER A 589 22.28 -10.19 -26.07
C SER A 589 21.83 -11.10 -24.92
N THR A 590 21.00 -10.54 -24.05
CA THR A 590 20.22 -11.25 -23.03
C THR A 590 18.74 -11.09 -23.36
N THR A 591 18.04 -12.21 -23.59
CA THR A 591 16.61 -12.23 -23.86
C THR A 591 15.81 -12.76 -22.68
N TYR A 592 14.61 -12.22 -22.49
CA TYR A 592 13.70 -12.53 -21.39
C TYR A 592 12.39 -13.08 -21.93
N GLY A 593 11.96 -14.23 -21.39
CA GLY A 593 10.64 -14.80 -21.65
C GLY A 593 9.71 -14.54 -20.48
N TYR A 594 8.46 -14.22 -20.76
CA TYR A 594 7.42 -14.07 -19.74
C TYR A 594 6.20 -14.93 -20.08
N ASP A 595 5.51 -15.42 -19.06
CA ASP A 595 4.20 -16.02 -19.25
C ASP A 595 3.08 -14.96 -19.35
N ALA A 596 1.86 -15.42 -19.57
CA ALA A 596 0.69 -14.55 -19.69
C ALA A 596 0.41 -13.74 -18.40
N ARG A 597 0.84 -14.24 -17.23
CA ARG A 597 0.76 -13.53 -15.93
C ARG A 597 1.98 -12.65 -15.66
N GLN A 598 2.82 -12.41 -16.66
CA GLN A 598 4.01 -11.57 -16.59
C GLN A 598 5.09 -12.06 -15.61
N ARG A 599 5.12 -13.36 -15.32
CA ARG A 599 6.21 -14.02 -14.57
C ARG A 599 7.32 -14.45 -15.53
N LEU A 600 8.56 -14.38 -15.10
CA LEU A 600 9.74 -14.69 -15.92
C LEU A 600 9.83 -16.20 -16.19
N THR A 601 9.78 -16.65 -17.43
CA THR A 601 9.88 -18.07 -17.82
C THR A 601 11.26 -18.44 -18.36
N SER A 602 12.04 -17.48 -18.83
CA SER A 602 13.41 -17.73 -19.29
C SER A 602 14.29 -16.49 -19.26
N VAL A 603 15.59 -16.69 -19.05
CA VAL A 603 16.65 -15.73 -19.31
C VAL A 603 17.70 -16.42 -20.16
N SER A 604 18.01 -15.89 -21.34
CA SER A 604 19.03 -16.44 -22.23
C SER A 604 20.10 -15.40 -22.55
N THR A 605 21.34 -15.62 -22.08
CA THR A 605 22.47 -14.72 -22.32
C THR A 605 23.49 -15.44 -23.20
N GLY A 606 23.79 -14.88 -24.38
CA GLY A 606 24.77 -15.47 -25.30
C GLY A 606 24.49 -16.94 -25.68
N GLY A 607 23.20 -17.33 -25.70
CA GLY A 607 22.76 -18.71 -26.00
C GLY A 607 22.68 -19.64 -24.78
N SER A 608 23.15 -19.22 -23.60
CA SER A 608 22.99 -19.96 -22.35
C SER A 608 21.66 -19.60 -21.68
N THR A 609 20.74 -20.57 -21.60
CA THR A 609 19.37 -20.32 -21.14
C THR A 609 19.11 -20.92 -19.77
N THR A 610 18.65 -20.10 -18.83
CA THR A 610 17.97 -20.56 -17.60
C THR A 610 16.47 -20.46 -17.81
N SER A 611 15.71 -21.52 -17.49
CA SER A 611 14.25 -21.51 -17.57
C SER A 611 13.58 -21.72 -16.21
N TYR A 612 12.37 -21.19 -16.08
CA TYR A 612 11.55 -21.23 -14.88
C TYR A 612 10.17 -21.77 -15.23
N GLU A 613 9.72 -22.76 -14.46
CA GLU A 613 8.37 -23.31 -14.53
C GLU A 613 7.64 -22.97 -13.24
N TYR A 614 6.34 -22.69 -13.33
CA TYR A 614 5.51 -22.34 -12.17
C TYR A 614 4.32 -23.29 -12.04
N TRP A 615 3.86 -23.47 -10.81
CA TRP A 615 2.53 -24.00 -10.56
C TRP A 615 1.45 -22.98 -10.97
N PRO A 616 0.22 -23.43 -11.26
CA PRO A 616 -0.92 -22.54 -11.49
C PRO A 616 -1.09 -21.48 -10.39
N THR A 617 -0.73 -21.83 -9.15
CA THR A 617 -0.82 -20.98 -7.95
C THR A 617 0.09 -19.76 -7.93
N GLY A 618 1.05 -19.64 -8.84
CA GLY A 618 2.07 -18.59 -8.77
C GLY A 618 3.45 -19.11 -8.36
N LEU A 619 3.50 -20.21 -7.62
CA LEU A 619 4.72 -20.71 -6.96
C LEU A 619 5.72 -21.27 -7.96
N LEU A 620 7.00 -20.98 -7.77
CA LEU A 620 8.08 -21.49 -8.62
C LEU A 620 8.14 -23.01 -8.47
N LYS A 621 7.96 -23.76 -9.54
CA LYS A 621 7.96 -25.23 -9.54
C LYS A 621 9.35 -25.79 -9.80
N LYS A 622 10.05 -25.22 -10.78
CA LYS A 622 11.33 -25.75 -11.26
C LYS A 622 12.16 -24.65 -11.92
N THR A 623 13.46 -24.75 -11.74
CA THR A 623 14.47 -24.01 -12.49
C THR A 623 15.33 -24.98 -13.26
N THR A 624 15.63 -24.69 -14.52
CA THR A 624 16.58 -25.45 -15.34
C THR A 624 17.72 -24.51 -15.74
N GLN A 625 18.95 -24.87 -15.42
CA GLN A 625 20.17 -24.13 -15.75
C GLN A 625 20.62 -24.42 -17.20
N PRO A 626 21.53 -23.61 -17.77
CA PRO A 626 22.00 -23.80 -19.15
C PRO A 626 22.67 -25.15 -19.43
N ASP A 627 23.27 -25.77 -18.42
CA ASP A 627 23.89 -27.09 -18.50
C ASP A 627 22.88 -28.26 -18.37
N GLY A 628 21.59 -27.95 -18.24
CA GLY A 628 20.52 -28.91 -18.02
C GLY A 628 20.33 -29.32 -16.56
N ALA A 629 21.12 -28.81 -15.61
CA ALA A 629 20.90 -29.05 -14.19
C ALA A 629 19.58 -28.44 -13.75
N ILE A 630 18.77 -29.21 -13.02
CA ILE A 630 17.46 -28.76 -12.56
C ILE A 630 17.42 -28.64 -11.04
N VAL A 631 16.61 -27.71 -10.57
CA VAL A 631 16.21 -27.58 -9.17
C VAL A 631 14.68 -27.52 -9.12
N THR A 632 14.04 -28.39 -8.34
CA THR A 632 12.59 -28.41 -8.14
C THR A 632 12.22 -27.96 -6.74
N TYR A 633 11.06 -27.32 -6.61
CA TYR A 633 10.57 -26.74 -5.37
C TYR A 633 9.21 -27.33 -5.01
N GLU A 634 9.06 -27.75 -3.76
CA GLU A 634 7.83 -28.31 -3.20
C GLU A 634 7.29 -27.39 -2.11
N TYR A 635 5.96 -27.29 -2.02
CA TYR A 635 5.27 -26.43 -1.07
C TYR A 635 4.16 -27.18 -0.36
N ASP A 636 3.82 -26.75 0.86
CA ASP A 636 2.59 -27.15 1.51
C ASP A 636 1.37 -26.33 1.02
N ASP A 637 0.19 -26.66 1.53
CA ASP A 637 -1.07 -25.99 1.17
C ASP A 637 -1.20 -24.57 1.72
N ALA A 638 -0.32 -24.16 2.63
CA ALA A 638 -0.14 -22.79 3.07
C ALA A 638 0.88 -22.02 2.22
N HIS A 639 1.31 -22.61 1.10
CA HIS A 639 2.27 -22.07 0.14
C HIS A 639 3.65 -21.82 0.73
N ARG A 640 4.05 -22.60 1.75
CA ARG A 640 5.38 -22.54 2.37
C ARG A 640 6.29 -23.60 1.74
N LEU A 641 7.54 -23.23 1.45
CA LEU A 641 8.52 -24.13 0.83
C LEU A 641 8.89 -25.27 1.79
N THR A 642 8.59 -26.51 1.41
CA THR A 642 8.82 -27.72 2.24
C THR A 642 9.98 -28.58 1.73
N ALA A 643 10.35 -28.47 0.45
CA ALA A 643 11.55 -29.14 -0.05
C ALA A 643 12.14 -28.47 -1.29
N VAL A 644 13.43 -28.72 -1.49
CA VAL A 644 14.15 -28.42 -2.74
C VAL A 644 14.95 -29.65 -3.14
N ALA A 645 14.89 -30.03 -4.41
CA ALA A 645 15.61 -31.19 -4.94
C ALA A 645 16.37 -30.84 -6.23
N ASP A 646 17.50 -31.49 -6.46
CA ASP A 646 18.23 -31.42 -7.73
C ASP A 646 17.78 -32.52 -8.72
N GLY A 647 18.27 -32.44 -9.95
CA GLY A 647 17.96 -33.42 -11.00
C GLY A 647 18.53 -34.83 -10.78
N GLN A 648 19.43 -35.01 -9.82
CA GLN A 648 20.00 -36.31 -9.47
C GLN A 648 19.19 -37.00 -8.37
N GLY A 649 18.27 -36.28 -7.72
CA GLY A 649 17.45 -36.75 -6.61
C GLY A 649 18.00 -36.40 -5.23
N ASN A 650 19.12 -35.67 -5.14
CA ASN A 650 19.54 -35.11 -3.85
C ASN A 650 18.52 -34.06 -3.44
N ARG A 651 18.13 -34.04 -2.17
CA ARG A 651 17.08 -33.13 -1.72
C ARG A 651 17.23 -32.68 -0.29
N ILE A 652 16.77 -31.46 -0.02
CA ILE A 652 16.68 -30.87 1.30
C ILE A 652 15.19 -30.75 1.64
N GLU A 653 14.77 -31.40 2.72
CA GLU A 653 13.45 -31.25 3.30
C GLU A 653 13.48 -30.22 4.43
N TYR A 654 12.44 -29.40 4.52
CA TYR A 654 12.22 -28.44 5.59
C TYR A 654 11.03 -28.87 6.44
N THR A 655 11.24 -28.95 7.75
CA THR A 655 10.15 -29.01 8.72
C THR A 655 9.87 -27.60 9.21
N LEU A 656 8.63 -27.14 9.08
CA LEU A 656 8.19 -25.83 9.56
C LEU A 656 7.19 -26.00 10.70
N ASP A 657 7.29 -25.16 11.73
CA ASP A 657 6.25 -25.06 12.75
C ASP A 657 5.02 -24.29 12.24
N GLN A 658 4.00 -24.12 13.08
CA GLN A 658 2.75 -23.45 12.73
C GLN A 658 2.92 -21.95 12.45
N SER A 659 3.97 -21.32 12.97
CA SER A 659 4.31 -19.91 12.73
C SER A 659 5.22 -19.71 11.51
N GLY A 660 5.63 -20.80 10.86
CA GLY A 660 6.49 -20.79 9.67
C GLY A 660 7.99 -20.79 9.98
N ASN A 661 8.40 -20.99 11.24
CA ASN A 661 9.82 -21.13 11.57
C ASN A 661 10.33 -22.51 11.13
N ARG A 662 11.53 -22.56 10.55
CA ARG A 662 12.15 -23.79 10.05
C ARG A 662 12.80 -24.58 11.19
N THR A 663 12.05 -25.49 11.82
CA THR A 663 12.51 -26.29 12.96
C THR A 663 13.46 -27.42 12.59
N ALA A 664 13.46 -27.90 11.35
CA ALA A 664 14.46 -28.85 10.89
C ALA A 664 14.76 -28.76 9.40
N GLU A 665 15.96 -29.24 9.04
CA GLU A 665 16.41 -29.52 7.68
C GLU A 665 16.96 -30.94 7.61
N ALA A 666 16.62 -31.67 6.54
CA ALA A 666 17.16 -32.98 6.26
C ALA A 666 17.64 -33.06 4.81
N ALA A 667 18.96 -33.14 4.61
CA ALA A 667 19.56 -33.39 3.31
C ALA A 667 19.65 -34.90 3.08
N LYS A 668 19.07 -35.38 1.98
CA LYS A 668 19.01 -36.79 1.59
C LYS A 668 19.67 -36.99 0.23
N ASP A 669 20.32 -38.15 0.06
CA ASP A 669 20.76 -38.62 -1.25
C ASP A 669 19.58 -39.17 -2.08
N PRO A 670 19.80 -39.54 -3.36
CA PRO A 670 18.72 -40.02 -4.23
C PRO A 670 18.08 -41.33 -3.77
N GLN A 671 18.76 -42.10 -2.90
CA GLN A 671 18.22 -43.31 -2.30
C GLN A 671 17.38 -43.01 -1.05
N GLY A 672 17.25 -41.74 -0.67
CA GLY A 672 16.54 -41.29 0.53
C GLY A 672 17.37 -41.38 1.81
N THR A 673 18.67 -41.70 1.72
CA THR A 673 19.56 -41.80 2.87
C THR A 673 19.86 -40.41 3.39
N LEU A 674 19.60 -40.18 4.68
CA LEU A 674 19.96 -38.94 5.36
C LEU A 674 21.49 -38.76 5.34
N LYS A 675 21.95 -37.62 4.82
CA LYS A 675 23.37 -37.22 4.77
C LYS A 675 23.71 -36.09 5.70
N ARG A 676 22.73 -35.25 6.03
CA ARG A 676 22.93 -34.15 6.97
C ARG A 676 21.60 -33.76 7.57
N THR A 677 21.60 -33.42 8.84
CA THR A 677 20.43 -32.80 9.47
C THR A 677 20.83 -31.55 10.23
N LEU A 678 19.91 -30.61 10.31
CA LEU A 678 20.01 -29.43 11.13
C LEU A 678 18.68 -29.22 11.84
N ALA A 679 18.68 -29.27 13.18
CA ALA A 679 17.51 -28.96 13.99
C ALA A 679 17.66 -27.56 14.60
N ARG A 680 16.56 -26.82 14.65
CA ARG A 680 16.46 -25.50 15.27
C ARG A 680 15.41 -25.47 16.36
N VAL A 681 15.78 -24.88 17.49
CA VAL A 681 14.84 -24.57 18.56
C VAL A 681 14.58 -23.08 18.53
N TYR A 682 13.30 -22.71 18.49
CA TYR A 682 12.86 -21.32 18.57
C TYR A 682 12.28 -21.04 19.96
N ASP A 683 12.50 -19.83 20.46
CA ASP A 683 11.81 -19.38 21.66
C ASP A 683 10.38 -18.90 21.36
N ALA A 684 9.66 -18.53 22.42
CA ALA A 684 8.32 -17.97 22.33
C ALA A 684 8.25 -16.60 21.63
N LEU A 685 9.33 -16.06 21.08
CA LEU A 685 9.33 -14.85 20.25
C LEU A 685 9.68 -15.17 18.79
N GLY A 686 9.81 -16.46 18.44
CA GLY A 686 10.20 -16.91 17.10
C GLY A 686 11.69 -16.71 16.80
N ARG A 687 12.54 -16.55 17.83
CA ARG A 687 13.98 -16.37 17.67
C ARG A 687 14.70 -17.70 17.80
N GLU A 688 15.63 -17.99 16.88
CA GLU A 688 16.46 -19.20 16.94
C GLU A 688 17.36 -19.15 18.17
N GLN A 689 17.24 -20.16 19.04
CA GLN A 689 18.02 -20.31 20.27
C GLN A 689 19.20 -21.25 20.09
N GLN A 690 19.00 -22.29 19.29
CA GLN A 690 19.99 -23.33 19.11
C GLN A 690 19.85 -23.92 17.71
N SER A 691 20.99 -24.13 17.08
CA SER A 691 21.15 -24.95 15.87
C SER A 691 21.98 -26.18 16.24
N ILE A 692 21.45 -27.38 16.00
CA ILE A 692 22.18 -28.64 16.21
C ILE A 692 22.28 -29.34 14.86
N GLY A 693 23.50 -29.48 14.34
CA GLY A 693 23.77 -30.19 13.10
C GLY A 693 24.49 -31.51 13.35
N ARG A 694 24.21 -32.51 12.51
CA ARG A 694 25.06 -33.69 12.36
C ARG A 694 25.26 -33.96 10.88
N ASP A 695 26.53 -34.08 10.50
CA ASP A 695 26.98 -34.58 9.19
C ASP A 695 27.04 -36.11 9.19
#